data_AF-A0A7W6EQU4-F1
#
_entry.id   AF-A0A7W6EQU4-F1
#
_cell.length_a   1.000
_cell.length_b   1.000
_cell.length_c   1.000
_cell.angle_alpha   90.00
_cell.angle_beta   90.00
_cell.angle_gamma   90.00
#
_symmetry.space_group_name_H-M   'P 1'
#
loop_
_entity.id
_entity.type
_entity.pdbx_description
1 polymer ?
#
loop_
_entity_poly.entity_id
_entity_poly.type
_entity_poly.pdbx_seq_one_letter_code
_entity_poly.pdbx_strand_id
1 'polypeptide(L)'
;MNASKNLLFFALVGLSWSCAHYTDPLTPDEALKSFTLSDDRLQVEVFATEPHVLDPVEMVFDEEGNAFVVEMPDYPSKPEDGTLGGAIRLLRDTNQDGRIDSAIVFADNLSEATSILPWEGGLLVAAAPDILFLKDTTGDYRADIREVLFTGFFANNSEAQITNLHYNVDNWIYASNCGQDGLVKFMRNPKLPPISVKGGDFRFRLDRGQFEIESSTGQFGMSVDDWGNRFFTENSLHIQHAPIAGRYLFRHPFLPSYDVALNISDHDPDMFQETPAPYWRQERTKRRNEQFAEAKLDRHEYAEDHFTGASGGTFYGGNLLPDDYHGSVFTGEVAGNLIHRDVIQPLPNSPTFVAKRGEKEKTTEFLTSSDPWFRPAQLSVGPNGVLYVIDMYRQHIETPTAIPEDLKEEMDFFNGNKLGRIYQIAPKEAKLTHEAPKLRSKSSAELVALLAHPQQWWRLNAQRLLLEKKDKSILPAVTDLFLTHADARARLHAFFVLEGLNTLTPSLIKKALTDAQPDLRAYGLIEAEKWPELVPELIEKTTDLSPKVSFQACLSLGQYKTPAASTALARALSKHVQDKWYRMGILSSETGASFALIEVLQKEGFFDRMTPDKESFLNDFAHVVRTRNRSGEAQRLALLLGKK
;
A
#
# COMPACT_ATOMS: atom_id res chain seq x y z
N MET A 1 2.36 -82.04 41.87
CA MET A 1 1.30 -82.17 40.84
C MET A 1 0.67 -80.81 40.64
N ASN A 2 0.90 -80.23 39.46
CA ASN A 2 0.47 -78.92 39.01
C ASN A 2 -1.04 -78.82 38.86
N ALA A 3 -1.61 -77.68 39.25
CA ALA A 3 -2.77 -77.09 38.58
C ALA A 3 -2.77 -75.57 38.83
N SER A 4 -2.01 -74.85 38.00
CA SER A 4 -2.04 -73.39 37.88
C SER A 4 -3.30 -72.97 37.11
N LYS A 5 -4.15 -72.15 37.72
CA LYS A 5 -5.20 -71.40 37.01
C LYS A 5 -4.63 -70.05 36.60
N ASN A 6 -4.30 -69.89 35.32
CA ASN A 6 -4.00 -68.61 34.70
C ASN A 6 -5.32 -67.93 34.31
N LEU A 7 -5.68 -66.84 34.98
CA LEU A 7 -6.63 -65.86 34.47
C LEU A 7 -5.81 -64.80 33.72
N LEU A 8 -5.87 -64.80 32.38
CA LEU A 8 -5.38 -63.70 31.56
C LEU A 8 -6.37 -62.53 31.67
N PHE A 9 -5.97 -61.44 32.32
CA PHE A 9 -6.58 -60.12 32.12
C PHE A 9 -5.98 -59.53 30.85
N PHE A 10 -6.75 -59.49 29.76
CA PHE A 10 -6.43 -58.65 28.61
C PHE A 10 -6.74 -57.20 29.00
N ALA A 11 -5.70 -56.44 29.34
CA ALA A 11 -5.80 -54.98 29.35
C ALA A 11 -5.82 -54.51 27.89
N LEU A 12 -7.02 -54.24 27.37
CA LEU A 12 -7.21 -53.44 26.16
C LEU A 12 -6.74 -52.02 26.48
N VAL A 13 -5.47 -51.73 26.21
CA VAL A 13 -4.99 -50.36 26.09
C VAL A 13 -5.57 -49.84 24.77
N GLY A 14 -6.75 -49.23 24.86
CA GLY A 14 -7.27 -48.39 23.80
C GLY A 14 -6.35 -47.18 23.67
N LEU A 15 -5.34 -47.29 22.81
CA LEU A 15 -4.66 -46.14 22.23
C LEU A 15 -5.67 -45.45 21.31
N SER A 16 -6.52 -44.61 21.88
CA SER A 16 -7.21 -43.57 21.12
C SER A 16 -6.11 -42.59 20.66
N TRP A 17 -5.53 -42.85 19.50
CA TRP A 17 -4.89 -41.80 18.73
C TRP A 17 -6.01 -40.84 18.34
N SER A 18 -6.26 -39.81 19.16
CA SER A 18 -6.91 -38.61 18.62
C SER A 18 -5.91 -38.06 17.61
N CYS A 19 -6.22 -38.15 16.32
CA CYS A 19 -5.49 -37.38 15.32
C CYS A 19 -5.74 -35.90 15.67
N ALA A 20 -4.79 -35.24 16.33
CA ALA A 20 -4.86 -33.81 16.49
C ALA A 20 -4.77 -33.20 15.09
N HIS A 21 -5.81 -32.47 14.68
CA HIS A 21 -5.87 -31.81 13.36
C HIS A 21 -4.88 -30.64 13.23
N TYR A 22 -4.33 -30.16 14.35
CA TYR A 22 -3.45 -29.00 14.42
C TYR A 22 -2.16 -29.32 15.18
N THR A 23 -1.05 -28.74 14.73
CA THR A 23 0.26 -28.87 15.37
C THR A 23 0.44 -27.84 16.49
N ASP A 24 1.28 -28.17 17.46
CA ASP A 24 1.77 -27.23 18.46
C ASP A 24 2.73 -26.20 17.84
N PRO A 25 2.91 -25.02 18.47
CA PRO A 25 3.86 -24.02 18.00
C PRO A 25 5.31 -24.51 18.13
N LEU A 26 6.15 -24.15 17.17
CA LEU A 26 7.59 -24.38 17.22
C LEU A 26 8.29 -23.33 18.08
N THR A 27 9.50 -23.63 18.57
CA THR A 27 10.39 -22.60 19.12
C THR A 27 10.91 -21.68 18.00
N PRO A 28 11.41 -20.47 18.31
CA PRO A 28 11.98 -19.58 17.29
C PRO A 28 13.12 -20.23 16.47
N ASP A 29 14.00 -21.00 17.10
CA ASP A 29 15.11 -21.69 16.42
C ASP A 29 14.65 -22.87 15.54
N GLU A 30 13.48 -23.46 15.84
CA GLU A 30 12.87 -24.51 15.04
C GLU A 30 12.11 -23.92 13.84
N ALA A 31 11.34 -22.85 14.04
CA ALA A 31 10.68 -22.15 12.94
C ALA A 31 11.68 -21.53 11.96
N LEU A 32 12.82 -21.02 12.43
CA LEU A 32 13.85 -20.52 11.52
C LEU A 32 14.35 -21.61 10.55
N LYS A 33 14.33 -22.89 10.97
CA LYS A 33 14.72 -24.03 10.14
C LYS A 33 13.62 -24.48 9.17
N SER A 34 12.39 -24.03 9.35
CA SER A 34 11.28 -24.34 8.43
C SER A 34 11.28 -23.44 7.19
N PHE A 35 12.09 -22.38 7.17
CA PHE A 35 12.15 -21.44 6.06
C PHE A 35 13.03 -21.91 4.90
N THR A 36 12.50 -21.75 3.69
CA THR A 36 13.22 -21.96 2.44
C THR A 36 13.20 -20.66 1.63
N LEU A 37 14.36 -20.13 1.29
CA LEU A 37 14.52 -18.97 0.40
C LEU A 37 14.75 -19.44 -1.04
N SER A 38 14.18 -18.70 -2.01
CA SER A 38 14.45 -18.94 -3.45
C SER A 38 15.89 -18.60 -3.86
N ASP A 39 16.58 -17.79 -3.07
CA ASP A 39 17.90 -17.25 -3.39
C ASP A 39 18.96 -17.64 -2.35
N ASP A 40 19.95 -18.40 -2.80
CA ASP A 40 21.08 -18.85 -2.00
C ASP A 40 22.08 -17.74 -1.62
N ARG A 41 21.92 -16.51 -2.13
CA ARG A 41 22.69 -15.33 -1.69
C ARG A 41 22.19 -14.74 -0.38
N LEU A 42 21.00 -15.14 0.08
CA LEU A 42 20.33 -14.56 1.23
C LEU A 42 20.33 -15.50 2.44
N GLN A 43 20.08 -14.91 3.61
CA GLN A 43 19.85 -15.61 4.87
C GLN A 43 18.73 -14.93 5.65
N VAL A 44 18.10 -15.70 6.54
CA VAL A 44 17.11 -15.20 7.51
C VAL A 44 17.72 -15.30 8.90
N GLU A 45 17.62 -14.23 9.68
CA GLU A 45 18.02 -14.21 11.09
C GLU A 45 16.90 -13.65 11.96
N VAL A 46 16.90 -14.00 13.24
CA VAL A 46 15.95 -13.47 14.22
C VAL A 46 16.34 -12.04 14.58
N PHE A 47 15.39 -11.11 14.46
CA PHE A 47 15.52 -9.75 14.99
C PHE A 47 14.87 -9.63 16.37
N ALA A 48 13.61 -10.08 16.52
CA ALA A 48 12.88 -10.05 17.79
C ALA A 48 11.97 -11.28 17.93
N THR A 49 11.77 -11.74 19.16
CA THR A 49 10.85 -12.83 19.52
C THR A 49 10.14 -12.48 20.81
N GLU A 50 9.22 -13.35 21.22
CA GLU A 50 8.69 -13.38 22.56
C GLU A 50 9.82 -13.46 23.61
N PRO A 51 9.67 -12.82 24.79
CA PRO A 51 8.53 -12.00 25.21
C PRO A 51 8.63 -10.52 24.77
N HIS A 52 9.62 -10.15 23.93
CA HIS A 52 9.87 -8.76 23.56
C HIS A 52 8.87 -8.21 22.54
N VAL A 53 8.31 -9.09 21.71
CA VAL A 53 7.24 -8.79 20.75
C VAL A 53 6.19 -9.90 20.79
N LEU A 54 4.92 -9.53 20.70
CA LEU A 54 3.76 -10.40 20.75
C LEU A 54 2.78 -9.95 19.67
N ASP A 55 2.32 -10.89 18.86
CA ASP A 55 1.28 -10.74 17.85
C ASP A 55 1.44 -9.50 16.95
N PRO A 56 2.64 -9.31 16.34
CA PRO A 56 2.94 -8.08 15.64
C PRO A 56 2.27 -8.01 14.26
N VAL A 57 1.82 -6.81 13.88
CA VAL A 57 1.15 -6.57 12.59
C VAL A 57 1.76 -5.44 11.76
N GLU A 58 2.57 -4.56 12.37
CA GLU A 58 3.24 -3.46 11.69
C GLU A 58 4.55 -3.12 12.41
N MET A 59 5.58 -2.69 11.67
CA MET A 59 6.82 -2.18 12.25
C MET A 59 7.39 -1.00 11.45
N VAL A 60 7.77 0.06 12.17
CA VAL A 60 8.45 1.23 11.58
C VAL A 60 9.67 1.63 12.40
N PHE A 61 10.65 2.23 11.70
CA PHE A 61 11.79 2.89 12.34
C PHE A 61 11.60 4.40 12.32
N ASP A 62 11.72 5.05 13.48
CA ASP A 62 11.79 6.51 13.54
C ASP A 62 13.15 7.05 13.09
N GLU A 63 13.22 8.35 12.92
CA GLU A 63 14.40 9.08 12.48
C GLU A 63 15.62 9.03 13.43
N GLU A 64 15.46 8.49 14.63
CA GLU A 64 16.55 8.23 15.59
C GLU A 64 17.06 6.77 15.49
N GLY A 65 16.30 5.89 14.83
CA GLY A 65 16.58 4.46 14.68
C GLY A 65 15.72 3.57 15.58
N ASN A 66 14.79 4.14 16.37
CA ASN A 66 13.94 3.37 17.26
C ASN A 66 12.95 2.51 16.47
N ALA A 67 12.88 1.22 16.78
CA ALA A 67 11.94 0.29 16.16
C ALA A 67 10.62 0.24 16.96
N PHE A 68 9.52 0.72 16.36
CA PHE A 68 8.18 0.64 16.94
C PHE A 68 7.38 -0.45 16.27
N VAL A 69 6.68 -1.25 17.06
CA VAL A 69 5.87 -2.39 16.60
C VAL A 69 4.46 -2.30 17.14
N VAL A 70 3.47 -2.49 16.28
CA VAL A 70 2.06 -2.64 16.68
C VAL A 70 1.78 -4.09 17.00
N GLU A 71 1.23 -4.35 18.18
CA GLU A 71 0.73 -5.65 18.64
C GLU A 71 -0.80 -5.66 18.57
N MET A 72 -1.42 -6.74 18.06
CA MET A 72 -2.87 -6.84 17.89
C MET A 72 -3.50 -8.11 18.52
N PRO A 73 -3.22 -8.41 19.81
CA PRO A 73 -3.65 -9.66 20.46
C PRO A 73 -5.17 -9.84 20.55
N ASP A 74 -5.95 -8.78 20.29
CA ASP A 74 -7.40 -8.74 20.23
C ASP A 74 -7.97 -9.17 18.86
N TYR A 75 -7.15 -9.48 17.86
CA TYR A 75 -7.60 -10.13 16.63
C TYR A 75 -7.97 -11.62 16.85
N PRO A 76 -9.05 -12.15 16.23
CA PRO A 76 -9.93 -11.52 15.23
C PRO A 76 -11.13 -10.73 15.78
N SER A 77 -11.33 -10.75 17.10
CA SER A 77 -12.47 -10.08 17.75
C SER A 77 -12.11 -9.62 19.16
N LYS A 78 -12.65 -8.46 19.55
CA LYS A 78 -12.47 -7.88 20.90
C LYS A 78 -12.79 -8.90 22.00
N PRO A 79 -11.93 -9.03 23.04
CA PRO A 79 -12.20 -9.87 24.20
C PRO A 79 -13.56 -9.53 24.86
N GLU A 80 -14.31 -10.56 25.24
CA GLU A 80 -15.63 -10.40 25.88
C GLU A 80 -15.55 -9.74 27.27
N ASP A 81 -14.41 -9.82 27.95
CA ASP A 81 -14.18 -9.23 29.27
C ASP A 81 -14.00 -7.71 29.24
N GLY A 82 -14.02 -7.11 28.05
CA GLY A 82 -13.90 -5.67 27.84
C GLY A 82 -12.48 -5.13 28.01
N THR A 83 -11.47 -6.00 28.17
CA THR A 83 -10.07 -5.58 28.08
C THR A 83 -9.78 -5.14 26.64
N LEU A 84 -9.39 -3.87 26.47
CA LEU A 84 -8.87 -3.42 25.18
C LEU A 84 -7.47 -3.99 25.04
N GLY A 85 -7.30 -4.91 24.09
CA GLY A 85 -5.99 -5.36 23.66
C GLY A 85 -5.24 -4.25 22.90
N GLY A 86 -4.07 -4.61 22.41
CA GLY A 86 -3.30 -3.77 21.51
C GLY A 86 -2.37 -2.80 22.22
N ALA A 87 -1.13 -2.77 21.71
CA ALA A 87 -0.07 -1.93 22.22
C ALA A 87 0.89 -1.54 21.10
N ILE A 88 1.64 -0.48 21.32
CA ILE A 88 2.85 -0.19 20.55
C ILE A 88 4.04 -0.46 21.46
N ARG A 89 4.94 -1.34 21.02
CA ARG A 89 6.22 -1.57 21.67
C ARG A 89 7.35 -0.82 20.98
N LEU A 90 8.23 -0.24 21.79
CA LEU A 90 9.56 0.16 21.37
C LEU A 90 10.51 -1.00 21.63
N LEU A 91 11.12 -1.54 20.57
CA LEU A 91 12.12 -2.59 20.64
C LEU A 91 13.53 -1.99 20.72
N ARG A 92 14.38 -2.59 21.57
CA ARG A 92 15.74 -2.12 21.80
C ARG A 92 16.75 -3.26 21.74
N ASP A 93 17.80 -3.02 20.97
CA ASP A 93 19.05 -3.77 20.98
C ASP A 93 20.04 -2.98 21.84
N THR A 94 20.23 -3.38 23.11
CA THR A 94 21.06 -2.64 24.06
C THR A 94 22.53 -3.04 24.01
N ASN A 95 22.84 -4.19 23.39
CA ASN A 95 24.20 -4.70 23.23
C ASN A 95 24.78 -4.51 21.80
N GLN A 96 23.96 -4.04 20.85
CA GLN A 96 24.27 -3.77 19.43
C GLN A 96 24.67 -5.02 18.64
N ASP A 97 24.11 -6.19 18.96
CA ASP A 97 24.38 -7.44 18.24
C ASP A 97 23.40 -7.73 17.09
N GLY A 98 22.45 -6.82 16.84
CA GLY A 98 21.44 -6.96 15.79
C GLY A 98 20.19 -7.74 16.24
N ARG A 99 20.11 -8.15 17.50
CA ARG A 99 18.94 -8.82 18.11
C ARG A 99 18.37 -7.97 19.25
N ILE A 100 17.05 -7.93 19.33
CA ILE A 100 16.33 -7.22 20.39
C ILE A 100 16.44 -7.98 21.71
N ASP A 101 16.93 -7.28 22.74
CA ASP A 101 17.12 -7.78 24.10
C ASP A 101 16.24 -7.06 25.15
N SER A 102 15.51 -6.02 24.74
CA SER A 102 14.61 -5.27 25.61
C SER A 102 13.44 -4.67 24.84
N ALA A 103 12.30 -4.53 25.50
CA ALA A 103 11.12 -3.87 24.94
C ALA A 103 10.42 -2.99 25.98
N ILE A 104 9.87 -1.86 25.53
CA ILE A 104 9.11 -0.91 26.34
C ILE A 104 7.73 -0.75 25.71
N VAL A 105 6.67 -0.84 26.52
CA VAL A 105 5.32 -0.46 26.06
C VAL A 105 5.28 1.06 25.92
N PHE A 106 5.36 1.55 24.69
CA PHE A 106 5.30 2.97 24.35
C PHE A 106 3.89 3.52 24.55
N ALA A 107 2.88 2.77 24.10
CA ALA A 107 1.47 3.08 24.28
C ALA A 107 0.65 1.79 24.38
N ASP A 108 -0.45 1.84 25.12
CA ASP A 108 -1.39 0.73 25.30
C ASP A 108 -2.85 1.20 25.10
N ASN A 109 -3.79 0.26 25.27
CA ASN A 109 -5.22 0.50 25.03
C ASN A 109 -5.46 1.00 23.59
N LEU A 110 -4.89 0.28 22.63
CA LEU A 110 -4.92 0.57 21.20
C LEU A 110 -5.62 -0.59 20.48
N SER A 111 -6.90 -0.78 20.79
CA SER A 111 -7.66 -1.90 20.23
C SER A 111 -7.69 -1.83 18.70
N GLU A 112 -7.41 -2.98 18.07
CA GLU A 112 -7.37 -3.14 16.61
C GLU A 112 -6.52 -2.06 15.92
N ALA A 113 -5.41 -1.62 16.54
CA ALA A 113 -4.45 -0.78 15.85
C ALA A 113 -3.78 -1.56 14.71
N THR A 114 -3.69 -0.94 13.55
CA THR A 114 -3.26 -1.61 12.32
C THR A 114 -2.00 -1.02 11.70
N SER A 115 -1.73 0.28 11.92
CA SER A 115 -0.61 0.96 11.25
C SER A 115 -0.09 2.15 12.04
N ILE A 116 1.20 2.44 11.90
CA ILE A 116 1.90 3.55 12.55
C ILE A 116 2.84 4.27 11.60
N LEU A 117 3.04 5.57 11.81
CA LEU A 117 3.97 6.39 11.01
C LEU A 117 4.71 7.40 11.90
N PRO A 118 6.06 7.45 11.89
CA PRO A 118 6.81 8.48 12.60
C PRO A 118 6.50 9.89 12.09
N TRP A 119 6.14 10.78 13.01
CA TRP A 119 5.74 12.16 12.68
C TRP A 119 6.05 13.12 13.84
N GLU A 120 6.74 14.24 13.58
CA GLU A 120 7.01 15.31 14.58
C GLU A 120 7.53 14.83 15.95
N GLY A 121 8.24 13.69 15.97
CA GLY A 121 8.88 13.10 17.16
C GLY A 121 7.92 12.25 17.98
N GLY A 122 6.79 11.88 17.40
CA GLY A 122 5.85 10.88 17.90
C GLY A 122 5.42 9.95 16.77
N LEU A 123 4.26 9.31 16.95
CA LEU A 123 3.65 8.40 15.99
C LEU A 123 2.25 8.88 15.64
N LEU A 124 1.92 8.88 14.35
CA LEU A 124 0.53 8.75 13.91
C LEU A 124 0.15 7.27 14.03
N VAL A 125 -1.05 6.99 14.55
CA VAL A 125 -1.52 5.62 14.80
C VAL A 125 -2.91 5.45 14.21
N ALA A 126 -3.07 4.53 13.27
CA ALA A 126 -4.36 4.09 12.76
C ALA A 126 -4.95 3.04 13.71
N ALA A 127 -6.03 3.39 14.40
CA ALA A 127 -6.76 2.53 15.31
C ALA A 127 -8.24 2.94 15.26
N ALA A 128 -9.01 2.31 14.37
CA ALA A 128 -10.36 2.75 14.06
C ALA A 128 -11.24 2.79 15.33
N PRO A 129 -12.10 3.82 15.52
CA PRO A 129 -12.55 4.80 14.53
C PRO A 129 -11.67 6.04 14.40
N ASP A 130 -10.45 6.03 14.94
CA ASP A 130 -9.58 7.20 15.06
C ASP A 130 -8.23 7.03 14.35
N ILE A 131 -7.64 8.17 13.97
CA ILE A 131 -6.19 8.30 13.81
C ILE A 131 -5.69 9.14 14.97
N LEU A 132 -4.76 8.59 15.75
CA LEU A 132 -4.19 9.23 16.92
C LEU A 132 -2.83 9.86 16.60
N PHE A 133 -2.43 10.87 17.37
CA PHE A 133 -1.05 11.33 17.50
C PHE A 133 -0.56 11.04 18.92
N LEU A 134 0.47 10.20 19.03
CA LEU A 134 1.06 9.77 20.30
C LEU A 134 2.50 10.25 20.38
N LYS A 135 2.95 10.77 21.53
CA LYS A 135 4.32 11.28 21.67
C LYS A 135 4.81 11.20 23.10
N ASP A 136 6.10 10.87 23.24
CA ASP A 136 6.87 11.03 24.47
C ASP A 136 7.54 12.42 24.49
N THR A 137 7.33 13.17 25.56
CA THR A 137 7.96 14.47 25.83
C THR A 137 8.86 14.45 27.06
N THR A 138 8.89 13.33 27.79
CA THR A 138 9.62 13.17 29.04
C THR A 138 10.97 12.45 28.86
N GLY A 139 11.09 11.67 27.78
CA GLY A 139 12.28 10.87 27.46
C GLY A 139 12.33 9.52 28.17
N ASP A 140 11.21 9.05 28.74
CA ASP A 140 11.08 7.74 29.37
C ASP A 140 10.61 6.64 28.40
N TYR A 141 10.46 6.99 27.10
CA TYR A 141 9.97 6.15 26.02
C TYR A 141 8.51 5.72 26.17
N ARG A 142 7.69 6.51 26.86
CA ARG A 142 6.24 6.31 26.98
C ARG A 142 5.49 7.52 26.48
N ALA A 143 4.42 7.30 25.73
CA ALA A 143 3.60 8.38 25.22
C ALA A 143 2.82 9.05 26.37
N ASP A 144 3.18 10.29 26.72
CA ASP A 144 2.41 11.14 27.62
C ASP A 144 1.40 12.02 26.87
N ILE A 145 1.60 12.23 25.57
CA ILE A 145 0.63 12.87 24.68
C ILE A 145 -0.19 11.80 23.97
N ARG A 146 -1.52 11.93 24.05
CA ARG A 146 -2.51 11.17 23.27
C ARG A 146 -3.56 12.12 22.71
N GLU A 147 -3.52 12.37 21.41
CA GLU A 147 -4.44 13.26 20.70
C GLU A 147 -5.23 12.48 19.65
N VAL A 148 -6.57 12.61 19.63
CA VAL A 148 -7.37 12.17 18.48
C VAL A 148 -7.22 13.20 17.37
N LEU A 149 -6.55 12.83 16.28
CA LEU A 149 -6.26 13.73 15.15
C LEU A 149 -7.41 13.73 14.13
N PHE A 150 -7.86 12.53 13.75
CA PHE A 150 -9.02 12.31 12.91
C PHE A 150 -9.94 11.28 13.56
N THR A 151 -11.25 11.42 13.38
CA THR A 151 -12.24 10.48 13.91
C THR A 151 -13.40 10.30 12.92
N GLY A 152 -14.12 9.19 13.02
CA GLY A 152 -15.31 8.88 12.20
C GLY A 152 -15.06 7.83 11.11
N PHE A 153 -13.98 7.06 11.23
CA PHE A 153 -13.71 5.90 10.38
C PHE A 153 -14.57 4.68 10.77
N PHE A 154 -14.75 3.77 9.83
CA PHE A 154 -15.43 2.50 10.06
C PHE A 154 -14.64 1.59 11.01
N ALA A 155 -15.31 0.99 12.00
CA ALA A 155 -14.65 0.20 13.06
C ALA A 155 -15.44 -1.08 13.45
N ASN A 156 -16.35 -1.54 12.59
CA ASN A 156 -17.23 -2.68 12.90
C ASN A 156 -16.75 -4.03 12.32
N ASN A 157 -15.63 -4.03 11.59
CA ASN A 157 -14.97 -5.23 11.09
C ASN A 157 -13.45 -5.01 11.14
N SER A 158 -12.72 -5.88 11.84
CA SER A 158 -11.26 -5.86 11.98
C SER A 158 -10.52 -6.02 10.65
N GLU A 159 -11.10 -6.76 9.69
CA GLU A 159 -10.48 -7.00 8.37
C GLU A 159 -10.61 -5.82 7.40
N ALA A 160 -11.46 -4.84 7.71
CA ALA A 160 -11.80 -3.73 6.81
C ALA A 160 -11.60 -2.36 7.48
N GLN A 161 -10.64 -2.26 8.40
CA GLN A 161 -10.31 -0.99 9.06
C GLN A 161 -9.38 -0.14 8.20
N ILE A 162 -9.12 1.08 8.67
CA ILE A 162 -8.04 1.92 8.13
C ILE A 162 -6.69 1.26 8.38
N THR A 163 -5.78 1.32 7.43
CA THR A 163 -4.46 0.66 7.46
C THR A 163 -3.42 1.46 6.65
N ASN A 164 -2.16 1.03 6.65
CA ASN A 164 -1.09 1.51 5.75
C ASN A 164 -0.85 3.03 5.78
N LEU A 165 -0.48 3.63 6.91
CA LEU A 165 -0.04 5.03 6.96
C LEU A 165 1.33 5.18 6.28
N HIS A 166 1.40 5.76 5.08
CA HIS A 166 2.67 5.99 4.36
C HIS A 166 2.88 7.46 4.00
N TYR A 167 4.04 7.99 4.39
CA TYR A 167 4.53 9.29 3.89
C TYR A 167 5.16 9.12 2.50
N ASN A 168 4.71 9.92 1.54
CA ASN A 168 5.16 9.87 0.16
C ASN A 168 6.03 11.08 -0.20
N VAL A 169 6.80 10.96 -1.30
CA VAL A 169 7.70 11.99 -1.82
C VAL A 169 6.99 13.30 -2.16
N ASP A 170 5.68 13.26 -2.43
CA ASP A 170 4.85 14.43 -2.70
C ASP A 170 4.38 15.19 -1.43
N ASN A 171 4.94 14.83 -0.27
CA ASN A 171 4.62 15.35 1.07
C ASN A 171 3.23 14.97 1.59
N TRP A 172 2.49 14.10 0.91
CA TRP A 172 1.21 13.57 1.42
C TRP A 172 1.42 12.31 2.26
N ILE A 173 0.55 12.12 3.24
CA ILE A 173 0.38 10.84 3.92
C ILE A 173 -0.82 10.15 3.29
N TYR A 174 -0.64 8.92 2.84
CA TYR A 174 -1.68 8.06 2.27
C TYR A 174 -2.08 7.00 3.28
N ALA A 175 -3.32 6.55 3.22
CA ALA A 175 -3.83 5.45 4.03
C ALA A 175 -4.94 4.68 3.30
N SER A 176 -5.00 3.39 3.56
CA SER A 176 -6.01 2.49 3.03
C SER A 176 -7.27 2.53 3.90
N ASN A 177 -8.43 2.38 3.27
CA ASN A 177 -9.75 2.37 3.92
C ASN A 177 -10.65 1.23 3.41
N CYS A 178 -10.16 0.37 2.50
CA CYS A 178 -10.94 -0.72 1.91
C CYS A 178 -12.29 -0.24 1.30
N GLY A 179 -12.36 1.03 0.88
CA GLY A 179 -13.58 1.68 0.39
C GLY A 179 -14.72 1.85 1.40
N GLN A 180 -14.48 1.63 2.70
CA GLN A 180 -15.52 1.68 3.74
C GLN A 180 -16.15 3.06 3.90
N ASP A 181 -17.38 3.09 4.41
CA ASP A 181 -18.07 4.33 4.73
C ASP A 181 -17.44 5.01 5.95
N GLY A 182 -17.43 6.34 5.98
CA GLY A 182 -16.80 7.10 7.05
C GLY A 182 -16.95 8.58 6.81
N LEU A 183 -17.39 9.30 7.84
CA LEU A 183 -17.58 10.75 7.80
C LEU A 183 -16.54 11.39 8.72
N VAL A 184 -15.35 11.61 8.16
CA VAL A 184 -14.13 11.89 8.90
C VAL A 184 -14.05 13.36 9.30
N LYS A 185 -13.76 13.62 10.57
CA LYS A 185 -13.55 14.96 11.13
C LYS A 185 -12.09 15.17 11.48
N PHE A 186 -11.55 16.34 11.13
CA PHE A 186 -10.22 16.77 11.56
C PHE A 186 -10.30 17.56 12.88
N MET A 187 -9.73 17.01 13.94
CA MET A 187 -9.96 17.52 15.30
C MET A 187 -9.14 18.77 15.64
N ARG A 188 -7.99 18.99 14.97
CA ARG A 188 -7.25 20.26 15.09
C ARG A 188 -7.95 21.43 14.40
N ASN A 189 -8.90 21.17 13.51
CA ASN A 189 -9.73 22.21 12.89
C ASN A 189 -11.20 21.75 12.74
N PRO A 190 -11.96 21.68 13.87
CA PRO A 190 -13.30 21.10 13.89
C PRO A 190 -14.36 21.97 13.18
N LYS A 191 -13.96 23.14 12.65
CA LYS A 191 -14.83 24.01 11.84
C LYS A 191 -14.90 23.56 10.38
N LEU A 192 -13.96 22.73 9.91
CA LEU A 192 -14.02 22.16 8.58
C LEU A 192 -15.18 21.16 8.48
N PRO A 193 -15.89 21.11 7.34
CA PRO A 193 -16.90 20.09 7.14
C PRO A 193 -16.24 18.70 7.16
N PRO A 194 -16.92 17.68 7.71
CA PRO A 194 -16.42 16.31 7.61
C PRO A 194 -16.29 15.86 6.15
N ILE A 195 -15.36 14.95 5.88
CA ILE A 195 -15.10 14.41 4.54
C ILE A 195 -15.54 12.96 4.50
N SER A 196 -16.32 12.61 3.46
CA SER A 196 -16.67 11.23 3.18
C SER A 196 -15.48 10.50 2.56
N VAL A 197 -15.07 9.38 3.14
CA VAL A 197 -14.05 8.47 2.57
C VAL A 197 -14.66 7.27 1.84
N LYS A 198 -16.00 7.20 1.78
CA LYS A 198 -16.70 6.11 1.11
C LYS A 198 -16.25 5.89 -0.33
N GLY A 199 -15.95 4.62 -0.65
CA GLY A 199 -15.60 4.19 -2.01
C GLY A 199 -14.15 4.46 -2.41
N GLY A 200 -13.30 4.89 -1.47
CA GLY A 200 -11.89 5.06 -1.72
C GLY A 200 -11.04 5.03 -0.44
N ASP A 201 -9.75 5.04 -0.66
CA ASP A 201 -8.70 5.34 0.29
C ASP A 201 -8.66 6.86 0.53
N PHE A 202 -7.70 7.32 1.33
CA PHE A 202 -7.58 8.76 1.59
C PHE A 202 -6.12 9.18 1.75
N ARG A 203 -5.93 10.50 1.69
CA ARG A 203 -4.64 11.13 1.95
C ARG A 203 -4.81 12.46 2.66
N PHE A 204 -3.79 12.87 3.39
CA PHE A 204 -3.81 14.14 4.12
C PHE A 204 -2.43 14.80 4.23
N ARG A 205 -2.45 16.11 4.46
CA ARG A 205 -1.28 16.96 4.72
C ARG A 205 -1.51 17.79 5.97
N LEU A 206 -0.81 17.44 7.04
CA LEU A 206 -0.92 18.15 8.32
C LEU A 206 -0.28 19.54 8.29
N ASP A 207 0.75 19.73 7.47
CA ASP A 207 1.41 21.02 7.28
C ASP A 207 0.51 22.05 6.57
N ARG A 208 -0.50 21.59 5.83
CA ARG A 208 -1.46 22.41 5.07
C ARG A 208 -2.91 22.30 5.55
N GLY A 209 -3.21 21.41 6.49
CA GLY A 209 -4.57 21.13 6.94
C GLY A 209 -5.47 20.60 5.80
N GLN A 210 -4.91 19.80 4.88
CA GLN A 210 -5.64 19.22 3.75
C GLN A 210 -5.95 17.74 4.02
N PHE A 211 -7.10 17.29 3.54
CA PHE A 211 -7.53 15.90 3.57
C PHE A 211 -8.39 15.66 2.32
N GLU A 212 -8.14 14.57 1.60
CA GLU A 212 -8.78 14.25 0.34
C GLU A 212 -9.04 12.74 0.24
N ILE A 213 -10.16 12.37 -0.38
CA ILE A 213 -10.42 10.99 -0.81
C ILE A 213 -9.53 10.67 -2.02
N GLU A 214 -9.09 9.41 -2.10
CA GLU A 214 -8.19 8.88 -3.10
C GLU A 214 -8.87 7.73 -3.88
N SER A 215 -8.36 7.36 -5.05
CA SER A 215 -9.01 6.45 -5.99
C SER A 215 -8.79 4.97 -5.72
N SER A 216 -7.91 4.58 -4.81
CA SER A 216 -7.62 3.18 -4.48
C SER A 216 -8.57 2.65 -3.40
N THR A 217 -8.63 1.33 -3.23
CA THR A 217 -9.36 0.67 -2.12
C THR A 217 -8.50 -0.42 -1.52
N GLY A 218 -7.24 -0.10 -1.19
CA GLY A 218 -6.33 -1.05 -0.58
C GLY A 218 -6.88 -1.59 0.74
N GLN A 219 -6.50 -2.82 1.07
CA GLN A 219 -6.83 -3.48 2.32
C GLN A 219 -5.60 -3.51 3.23
N PHE A 220 -4.94 -4.65 3.44
CA PHE A 220 -3.88 -4.80 4.46
C PHE A 220 -2.46 -4.52 3.94
N GLY A 221 -2.33 -3.92 2.75
CA GLY A 221 -1.03 -3.58 2.19
C GLY A 221 -1.02 -2.40 1.24
N MET A 222 -0.01 -1.54 1.40
CA MET A 222 0.31 -0.48 0.44
C MET A 222 1.82 -0.27 0.37
N SER A 223 2.28 0.00 -0.83
CA SER A 223 3.66 0.24 -1.19
C SER A 223 3.80 1.56 -1.93
N VAL A 224 4.94 2.23 -1.75
CA VAL A 224 5.28 3.46 -2.46
C VAL A 224 6.71 3.34 -2.98
N ASP A 225 6.89 3.43 -4.31
CA ASP A 225 8.22 3.36 -4.91
C ASP A 225 9.02 4.67 -4.78
N ASP A 226 10.27 4.64 -5.26
CA ASP A 226 11.17 5.80 -5.29
C ASP A 226 10.61 7.04 -6.03
N TRP A 227 9.57 6.86 -6.83
CA TRP A 227 8.96 7.89 -7.65
C TRP A 227 7.57 8.31 -7.15
N GLY A 228 7.12 7.74 -6.02
CA GLY A 228 5.83 8.02 -5.41
C GLY A 228 4.64 7.31 -6.06
N ASN A 229 4.87 6.32 -6.92
CA ASN A 229 3.81 5.46 -7.44
C ASN A 229 3.33 4.53 -6.33
N ARG A 230 2.00 4.44 -6.17
CA ARG A 230 1.37 3.60 -5.14
C ARG A 230 0.96 2.25 -5.72
N PHE A 231 1.25 1.20 -4.96
CA PHE A 231 0.76 -0.16 -5.20
C PHE A 231 0.06 -0.65 -3.94
N PHE A 232 -0.98 -1.45 -4.06
CA PHE A 232 -1.75 -1.89 -2.91
C PHE A 232 -2.30 -3.30 -3.11
N THR A 233 -2.68 -3.92 -2.01
CA THR A 233 -3.14 -5.31 -1.98
C THR A 233 -4.59 -5.38 -1.48
N GLU A 234 -5.29 -6.41 -1.93
CA GLU A 234 -6.53 -6.91 -1.35
C GLU A 234 -6.35 -8.39 -1.05
N ASN A 235 -7.25 -8.97 -0.25
CA ASN A 235 -7.13 -10.34 0.24
C ASN A 235 -6.74 -11.39 -0.83
N SER A 236 -7.35 -11.33 -2.01
CA SER A 236 -7.08 -12.25 -3.13
C SER A 236 -6.34 -11.60 -4.31
N LEU A 237 -5.90 -10.34 -4.17
CA LEU A 237 -5.18 -9.59 -5.19
C LEU A 237 -3.90 -9.03 -4.58
N HIS A 238 -2.78 -9.71 -4.80
CA HIS A 238 -1.50 -9.41 -4.16
C HIS A 238 -0.82 -8.14 -4.68
N ILE A 239 -1.25 -7.59 -5.83
CA ILE A 239 -0.67 -6.37 -6.38
C ILE A 239 -1.62 -5.62 -7.31
N GLN A 240 -1.92 -4.38 -6.95
CA GLN A 240 -2.76 -3.48 -7.73
C GLN A 240 -2.17 -2.08 -7.83
N HIS A 241 -2.64 -1.31 -8.80
CA HIS A 241 -2.30 0.10 -8.99
C HIS A 241 -3.54 0.91 -9.40
N ALA A 242 -3.60 2.18 -9.01
CA ALA A 242 -4.66 3.12 -9.41
C ALA A 242 -4.08 4.23 -10.30
N PRO A 243 -4.24 4.18 -11.64
CA PRO A 243 -3.57 5.10 -12.57
C PRO A 243 -4.02 6.55 -12.48
N ILE A 244 -5.22 6.80 -11.96
CA ILE A 244 -5.82 8.15 -11.89
C ILE A 244 -6.01 8.51 -10.43
N ALA A 245 -5.31 9.53 -9.95
CA ALA A 245 -5.52 10.04 -8.59
C ALA A 245 -6.95 10.54 -8.37
N GLY A 246 -7.46 10.36 -7.15
CA GLY A 246 -8.82 10.69 -6.73
C GLY A 246 -9.20 12.14 -7.07
N ARG A 247 -8.31 13.11 -6.86
CA ARG A 247 -8.55 14.52 -7.22
C ARG A 247 -8.97 14.75 -8.68
N TYR A 248 -8.58 13.87 -9.60
CA TYR A 248 -8.98 13.97 -11.00
C TYR A 248 -10.31 13.28 -11.28
N LEU A 249 -10.63 12.20 -10.56
CA LEU A 249 -11.91 11.52 -10.68
C LEU A 249 -13.03 12.32 -10.00
N PHE A 250 -12.81 12.76 -8.77
CA PHE A 250 -13.81 13.42 -7.94
C PHE A 250 -14.06 14.88 -8.32
N ARG A 251 -13.25 15.48 -9.21
CA ARG A 251 -13.52 16.85 -9.75
C ARG A 251 -14.69 16.89 -10.74
N HIS A 252 -15.12 15.74 -11.27
CA HIS A 252 -16.18 15.66 -12.27
C HIS A 252 -17.27 14.65 -11.84
N PRO A 253 -18.36 15.10 -11.20
CA PRO A 253 -19.32 14.21 -10.51
C PRO A 253 -20.22 13.39 -11.44
N PHE A 254 -20.11 13.56 -12.76
CA PHE A 254 -20.96 12.90 -13.75
C PHE A 254 -20.28 11.77 -14.50
N LEU A 255 -19.05 11.42 -14.12
CA LEU A 255 -18.38 10.23 -14.66
C LEU A 255 -19.22 8.98 -14.35
N PRO A 256 -19.27 7.99 -15.25
CA PRO A 256 -19.72 6.65 -14.89
C PRO A 256 -19.00 6.13 -13.66
N SER A 257 -19.64 5.23 -12.92
CA SER A 257 -18.91 4.43 -11.92
C SER A 257 -17.86 3.60 -12.65
N TYR A 258 -16.59 3.74 -12.29
CA TYR A 258 -15.49 2.94 -12.83
C TYR A 258 -14.76 2.23 -11.72
N ASP A 259 -14.37 0.99 -11.99
CA ASP A 259 -13.30 0.35 -11.25
C ASP A 259 -11.97 0.96 -11.73
N VAL A 260 -11.30 1.64 -10.81
CA VAL A 260 -10.07 2.39 -11.07
C VAL A 260 -8.85 1.70 -10.48
N ALA A 261 -9.06 0.64 -9.68
CA ALA A 261 -8.03 -0.29 -9.31
C ALA A 261 -7.73 -1.21 -10.50
N LEU A 262 -6.45 -1.50 -10.71
CA LEU A 262 -5.98 -2.39 -11.75
C LEU A 262 -5.09 -3.43 -11.10
N ASN A 263 -5.49 -4.70 -11.15
CA ASN A 263 -4.54 -5.80 -10.96
C ASN A 263 -3.47 -5.72 -12.04
N ILE A 264 -2.21 -5.60 -11.63
CA ILE A 264 -1.07 -5.47 -12.54
C ILE A 264 -0.24 -6.75 -12.66
N SER A 265 -0.63 -7.84 -12.01
CA SER A 265 0.02 -9.14 -12.16
C SER A 265 -0.06 -9.63 -13.61
N ASP A 266 1.05 -10.16 -14.13
CA ASP A 266 1.11 -10.85 -15.43
C ASP A 266 0.87 -12.36 -15.36
N HIS A 267 0.61 -12.87 -14.16
CA HIS A 267 0.40 -14.28 -13.88
C HIS A 267 -0.91 -14.47 -13.13
N ASP A 268 -1.44 -15.70 -13.22
CA ASP A 268 -2.60 -16.15 -12.45
C ASP A 268 -2.32 -15.96 -10.95
N PRO A 269 -3.35 -15.88 -10.08
CA PRO A 269 -3.18 -15.70 -8.63
C PRO A 269 -2.56 -16.93 -7.94
N ASP A 270 -1.82 -17.75 -8.68
CA ASP A 270 -1.14 -18.95 -8.22
C ASP A 270 -0.04 -18.59 -7.22
N MET A 271 0.10 -19.39 -6.17
CA MET A 271 1.18 -19.34 -5.18
C MET A 271 1.78 -20.73 -4.96
N PHE A 272 3.09 -20.80 -4.68
CA PHE A 272 3.81 -22.06 -4.47
C PHE A 272 4.02 -22.32 -2.98
N GLN A 273 2.93 -22.61 -2.27
CA GLN A 273 2.99 -22.93 -0.83
C GLN A 273 3.57 -24.34 -0.59
N GLU A 274 4.31 -24.50 0.52
CA GLU A 274 4.87 -25.80 0.93
C GLU A 274 3.96 -26.53 1.92
N THR A 275 3.23 -25.77 2.73
CA THR A 275 2.33 -26.28 3.76
C THR A 275 0.93 -26.50 3.16
N PRO A 276 0.28 -27.66 3.36
CA PRO A 276 -1.08 -27.88 2.87
C PRO A 276 -2.07 -26.95 3.59
N ALA A 277 -3.18 -26.64 2.93
CA ALA A 277 -4.24 -25.87 3.57
C ALA A 277 -4.71 -26.53 4.89
N PRO A 278 -5.07 -25.77 5.95
CA PRO A 278 -5.59 -26.35 7.18
C PRO A 278 -6.84 -27.20 6.95
N TYR A 279 -7.03 -28.23 7.77
CA TYR A 279 -8.15 -29.19 7.65
C TYR A 279 -9.51 -28.50 7.47
N TRP A 280 -9.83 -27.52 8.32
CA TRP A 280 -11.10 -26.80 8.26
C TRP A 280 -11.30 -26.09 6.91
N ARG A 281 -10.23 -25.56 6.30
CA ARG A 281 -10.29 -24.85 5.01
C ARG A 281 -10.56 -25.83 3.89
N GLN A 282 -9.90 -26.98 3.88
CA GLN A 282 -10.15 -28.04 2.91
C GLN A 282 -11.62 -28.50 2.95
N GLU A 283 -12.14 -28.76 4.15
CA GLU A 283 -13.51 -29.22 4.33
C GLU A 283 -14.54 -28.15 3.98
N ARG A 284 -14.31 -26.89 4.38
CA ARG A 284 -15.17 -25.75 4.03
C ARG A 284 -15.22 -25.54 2.52
N THR A 285 -14.07 -25.54 1.85
CA THR A 285 -13.96 -25.34 0.40
C THR A 285 -14.65 -26.47 -0.36
N LYS A 286 -14.46 -27.73 0.07
CA LYS A 286 -15.16 -28.88 -0.49
C LYS A 286 -16.68 -28.70 -0.44
N ARG A 287 -17.24 -28.37 0.75
CA ARG A 287 -18.68 -28.14 0.93
C ARG A 287 -19.21 -27.00 0.05
N ARG A 288 -18.49 -25.89 -0.07
CA ARG A 288 -18.90 -24.77 -0.94
C ARG A 288 -18.85 -25.13 -2.42
N ASN A 289 -17.84 -25.86 -2.86
CA ASN A 289 -17.76 -26.31 -4.24
C ASN A 289 -18.87 -27.31 -4.60
N GLU A 290 -19.25 -28.20 -3.68
CA GLU A 290 -20.44 -29.04 -3.82
C GLU A 290 -21.71 -28.19 -3.96
N GLN A 291 -21.88 -27.16 -3.12
CA GLN A 291 -23.01 -26.22 -3.22
C GLN A 291 -23.02 -25.44 -4.55
N PHE A 292 -21.87 -24.98 -5.03
CA PHE A 292 -21.77 -24.28 -6.32
C PHE A 292 -22.16 -25.20 -7.47
N ALA A 293 -21.71 -26.46 -7.45
CA ALA A 293 -22.07 -27.46 -8.45
C ALA A 293 -23.57 -27.78 -8.43
N GLU A 294 -24.15 -27.99 -7.24
CA GLU A 294 -25.60 -28.22 -7.07
C GLU A 294 -26.43 -27.02 -7.55
N ALA A 295 -25.97 -25.80 -7.26
CA ALA A 295 -26.60 -24.56 -7.68
C ALA A 295 -26.30 -24.18 -9.15
N LYS A 296 -25.44 -24.94 -9.85
CA LYS A 296 -24.98 -24.67 -11.23
C LYS A 296 -24.38 -23.27 -11.39
N LEU A 297 -23.64 -22.83 -10.38
CA LEU A 297 -22.90 -21.58 -10.43
C LEU A 297 -21.55 -21.81 -11.11
N ASP A 298 -21.17 -20.91 -12.00
CA ASP A 298 -19.83 -20.88 -12.61
C ASP A 298 -18.84 -20.26 -11.63
N ARG A 299 -18.58 -20.98 -10.53
CA ARG A 299 -17.72 -20.56 -9.42
C ARG A 299 -16.96 -21.75 -8.88
N HIS A 300 -15.71 -21.51 -8.53
CA HIS A 300 -14.85 -22.46 -7.84
C HIS A 300 -14.10 -21.74 -6.73
N GLU A 301 -14.03 -22.36 -5.56
CA GLU A 301 -13.20 -21.90 -4.45
C GLU A 301 -11.99 -22.81 -4.32
N TYR A 302 -10.83 -22.19 -4.14
CA TYR A 302 -9.54 -22.86 -3.98
C TYR A 302 -9.16 -22.85 -2.49
N ALA A 303 -8.74 -24.00 -1.97
CA ALA A 303 -8.26 -24.11 -0.58
C ALA A 303 -6.76 -23.80 -0.47
N GLU A 304 -6.03 -23.99 -1.56
CA GLU A 304 -4.58 -23.90 -1.69
C GLU A 304 -4.19 -23.35 -3.06
N ASP A 305 -2.89 -23.10 -3.23
CA ASP A 305 -2.25 -22.63 -4.46
C ASP A 305 -2.75 -21.28 -4.98
N HIS A 306 -3.66 -20.58 -4.30
CA HIS A 306 -4.17 -19.26 -4.70
C HIS A 306 -4.11 -18.26 -3.56
N PHE A 307 -3.84 -16.99 -3.87
CA PHE A 307 -3.90 -15.92 -2.86
C PHE A 307 -5.28 -15.82 -2.19
N THR A 308 -5.30 -15.96 -0.87
CA THR A 308 -6.49 -15.88 -0.01
C THR A 308 -6.29 -15.08 1.28
N GLY A 309 -5.06 -14.62 1.52
CA GLY A 309 -4.59 -13.84 2.67
C GLY A 309 -3.45 -12.89 2.30
N ALA A 310 -3.45 -12.33 1.08
CA ALA A 310 -2.41 -11.40 0.67
C ALA A 310 -2.36 -10.21 1.65
N SER A 311 -1.18 -10.00 2.23
CA SER A 311 -0.94 -9.11 3.36
C SER A 311 0.37 -8.35 3.16
N GLY A 312 0.43 -7.14 3.72
CA GLY A 312 1.52 -6.24 3.44
C GLY A 312 1.66 -5.93 1.94
N GLY A 313 2.83 -5.46 1.56
CA GLY A 313 3.11 -4.96 0.22
C GLY A 313 4.24 -3.96 0.30
N THR A 314 5.46 -4.44 0.54
CA THR A 314 6.60 -3.58 0.87
C THR A 314 7.51 -3.40 -0.33
N PHE A 315 7.72 -2.15 -0.74
CA PHE A 315 8.72 -1.78 -1.74
C PHE A 315 10.10 -1.87 -1.10
N TYR A 316 11.00 -2.62 -1.71
CA TYR A 316 12.38 -2.67 -1.27
C TYR A 316 13.18 -1.51 -1.86
N GLY A 317 13.21 -0.41 -1.10
CA GLY A 317 14.02 0.79 -1.34
C GLY A 317 15.36 0.81 -0.59
N GLY A 318 15.75 -0.33 0.01
CA GLY A 318 17.04 -0.52 0.68
C GLY A 318 18.19 -0.71 -0.30
N ASN A 319 19.42 -0.76 0.22
CA ASN A 319 20.65 -0.92 -0.57
C ASN A 319 21.57 -2.04 -0.06
N LEU A 320 21.07 -2.94 0.80
CA LEU A 320 21.87 -4.02 1.38
C LEU A 320 21.68 -5.36 0.66
N LEU A 321 20.43 -5.75 0.35
CA LEU A 321 20.14 -6.88 -0.55
C LEU A 321 20.78 -6.65 -1.93
N PRO A 322 21.04 -7.71 -2.72
CA PRO A 322 21.58 -7.58 -4.07
C PRO A 322 20.77 -6.63 -4.96
N ASP A 323 21.45 -5.93 -5.87
CA ASP A 323 20.86 -4.83 -6.67
C ASP A 323 19.59 -5.22 -7.43
N ASP A 324 19.45 -6.48 -7.83
CA ASP A 324 18.26 -6.99 -8.53
C ASP A 324 17.00 -7.03 -7.67
N TYR A 325 17.10 -6.86 -6.35
CA TYR A 325 15.98 -6.72 -5.41
C TYR A 325 15.47 -5.29 -5.30
N HIS A 326 16.29 -4.29 -5.57
CA HIS A 326 15.87 -2.89 -5.48
C HIS A 326 14.74 -2.63 -6.47
N GLY A 327 13.62 -2.10 -5.97
CA GLY A 327 12.44 -1.89 -6.80
C GLY A 327 11.40 -3.00 -6.77
N SER A 328 11.69 -4.14 -6.13
CA SER A 328 10.71 -5.21 -5.95
C SER A 328 9.67 -4.87 -4.88
N VAL A 329 8.47 -5.45 -5.01
CA VAL A 329 7.43 -5.44 -3.99
C VAL A 329 7.31 -6.84 -3.41
N PHE A 330 7.27 -6.91 -2.07
CA PHE A 330 7.11 -8.16 -1.33
C PHE A 330 5.76 -8.20 -0.63
N THR A 331 5.03 -9.28 -0.83
CA THR A 331 3.69 -9.50 -0.28
C THR A 331 3.72 -10.76 0.56
N GLY A 332 3.34 -10.66 1.83
CA GLY A 332 3.12 -11.82 2.68
C GLY A 332 1.82 -12.52 2.28
N GLU A 333 1.78 -13.82 2.43
CA GLU A 333 0.54 -14.60 2.36
C GLU A 333 0.40 -15.40 3.65
N VAL A 334 -0.37 -14.83 4.58
CA VAL A 334 -0.60 -15.39 5.91
C VAL A 334 -1.30 -16.74 5.87
N ALA A 335 -2.17 -16.99 4.89
CA ALA A 335 -2.92 -18.22 4.76
C ALA A 335 -2.07 -19.39 4.22
N GLY A 336 -1.09 -19.07 3.36
CA GLY A 336 -0.19 -20.03 2.69
C GLY A 336 1.22 -20.10 3.28
N ASN A 337 1.50 -19.36 4.36
CA ASN A 337 2.77 -19.42 5.09
C ASN A 337 4.00 -19.07 4.23
N LEU A 338 3.90 -18.00 3.41
CA LEU A 338 4.94 -17.65 2.44
C LEU A 338 5.04 -16.14 2.20
N ILE A 339 6.11 -15.73 1.51
CA ILE A 339 6.32 -14.36 1.02
C ILE A 339 6.53 -14.43 -0.50
N HIS A 340 5.68 -13.71 -1.22
CA HIS A 340 5.74 -13.52 -2.65
C HIS A 340 6.59 -12.29 -3.01
N ARG A 341 7.21 -12.29 -4.20
CA ARG A 341 8.00 -11.16 -4.70
C ARG A 341 7.67 -10.85 -6.16
N ASP A 342 7.28 -9.60 -6.38
CA ASP A 342 7.11 -9.01 -7.70
C ASP A 342 8.22 -8.05 -8.09
N VAL A 343 8.59 -8.09 -9.37
CA VAL A 343 9.40 -7.08 -10.04
C VAL A 343 8.47 -6.19 -10.86
N ILE A 344 8.37 -4.92 -10.47
CA ILE A 344 7.47 -3.95 -11.11
C ILE A 344 8.15 -3.31 -12.32
N GLN A 345 7.45 -3.27 -13.45
CA GLN A 345 7.94 -2.68 -14.70
C GLN A 345 6.87 -1.75 -15.30
N PRO A 346 7.24 -0.58 -15.85
CA PRO A 346 6.31 0.23 -16.63
C PRO A 346 5.82 -0.52 -17.86
N LEU A 347 4.52 -0.46 -18.14
CA LEU A 347 3.94 -1.09 -19.33
C LEU A 347 4.18 -0.19 -20.56
N PRO A 348 4.70 -0.72 -21.68
CA PRO A 348 4.88 0.08 -22.89
C PRO A 348 3.56 0.68 -23.40
N ASN A 349 3.61 1.95 -23.82
CA ASN A 349 2.46 2.69 -24.37
C ASN A 349 1.25 2.90 -23.44
N SER A 350 1.37 2.57 -22.15
CA SER A 350 0.33 2.75 -21.13
C SER A 350 0.89 3.54 -19.94
N PRO A 351 0.09 4.34 -19.22
CA PRO A 351 0.53 4.98 -17.97
C PRO A 351 0.62 3.98 -16.79
N THR A 352 0.39 2.69 -17.02
CA THR A 352 0.32 1.65 -15.98
C THR A 352 1.61 0.83 -15.87
N PHE A 353 1.58 -0.15 -14.97
CA PHE A 353 2.67 -1.08 -14.70
C PHE A 353 2.25 -2.51 -15.00
N VAL A 354 3.24 -3.40 -14.97
CA VAL A 354 3.09 -4.85 -14.91
C VAL A 354 3.98 -5.37 -13.79
N ALA A 355 3.46 -6.28 -12.99
CA ALA A 355 4.16 -6.99 -11.93
C ALA A 355 4.47 -8.41 -12.42
N LYS A 356 5.72 -8.83 -12.22
CA LYS A 356 6.20 -10.14 -12.67
C LYS A 356 6.93 -10.84 -11.54
N ARG A 357 6.76 -12.16 -11.44
CA ARG A 357 7.63 -13.01 -10.62
C ARG A 357 9.10 -12.77 -10.97
N GLY A 358 9.94 -12.67 -9.96
CA GLY A 358 11.39 -12.61 -10.15
C GLY A 358 11.94 -13.86 -10.87
N GLU A 359 13.16 -13.76 -11.40
CA GLU A 359 13.74 -14.83 -12.21
C GLU A 359 14.01 -16.12 -11.43
N LYS A 360 14.19 -16.03 -10.10
CA LYS A 360 14.39 -17.19 -9.22
C LYS A 360 13.08 -17.73 -8.65
N GLU A 361 11.97 -17.02 -8.85
CA GLU A 361 10.66 -17.24 -8.22
C GLU A 361 9.58 -17.67 -9.24
N LYS A 362 9.99 -18.26 -10.38
CA LYS A 362 9.06 -18.72 -11.44
C LYS A 362 8.26 -19.96 -11.04
N THR A 363 8.80 -20.80 -10.18
CA THR A 363 8.20 -22.08 -9.74
C THR A 363 8.33 -22.29 -8.23
N THR A 364 8.57 -21.21 -7.49
CA THR A 364 8.72 -21.18 -6.04
C THR A 364 8.44 -19.76 -5.56
N GLU A 365 8.22 -19.58 -4.26
CA GLU A 365 8.07 -18.27 -3.65
C GLU A 365 9.39 -17.72 -3.13
N PHE A 366 9.45 -16.42 -2.86
CA PHE A 366 10.66 -15.79 -2.35
C PHE A 366 11.09 -16.40 -1.01
N LEU A 367 10.12 -16.63 -0.11
CA LEU A 367 10.29 -17.41 1.11
C LEU A 367 9.07 -18.31 1.31
N THR A 368 9.26 -19.60 1.56
CA THR A 368 8.22 -20.53 2.04
C THR A 368 8.54 -21.01 3.45
N SER A 369 7.52 -21.39 4.21
CA SER A 369 7.67 -22.09 5.49
C SER A 369 6.90 -23.41 5.48
N SER A 370 7.52 -24.44 6.07
CA SER A 370 6.85 -25.70 6.44
C SER A 370 6.17 -25.65 7.82
N ASP A 371 6.33 -24.54 8.56
CA ASP A 371 5.62 -24.29 9.82
C ASP A 371 4.25 -23.64 9.53
N PRO A 372 3.11 -24.33 9.79
CA PRO A 372 1.78 -23.79 9.56
C PRO A 372 1.43 -22.58 10.44
N TRP A 373 2.22 -22.28 11.48
CA TRP A 373 2.02 -21.11 12.36
C TRP A 373 2.63 -19.82 11.82
N PHE A 374 3.50 -19.89 10.80
CA PHE A 374 4.16 -18.71 10.23
C PHE A 374 3.15 -17.82 9.47
N ARG A 375 2.83 -16.64 10.00
CA ARG A 375 1.86 -15.69 9.43
C ARG A 375 2.57 -14.37 9.11
N PRO A 376 3.23 -14.24 7.95
CA PRO A 376 3.94 -13.00 7.56
C PRO A 376 2.92 -11.90 7.27
N ALA A 377 2.50 -11.16 8.29
CA ALA A 377 1.43 -10.18 8.22
C ALA A 377 1.87 -8.87 7.53
N GLN A 378 3.14 -8.52 7.66
CA GLN A 378 3.71 -7.30 7.07
C GLN A 378 5.23 -7.45 6.88
N LEU A 379 5.82 -6.59 6.06
CA LEU A 379 7.26 -6.42 5.93
C LEU A 379 7.64 -4.95 6.15
N SER A 380 8.92 -4.68 6.39
CA SER A 380 9.43 -3.32 6.56
C SER A 380 10.87 -3.20 6.10
N VAL A 381 11.31 -1.98 5.76
CA VAL A 381 12.72 -1.68 5.42
C VAL A 381 13.22 -0.61 6.38
N GLY A 382 14.23 -0.97 7.16
CA GLY A 382 14.84 -0.08 8.15
C GLY A 382 16.00 0.76 7.61
N PRO A 383 16.61 1.60 8.46
CA PRO A 383 17.73 2.47 8.10
C PRO A 383 18.97 1.70 7.59
N ASN A 384 19.17 0.47 8.08
CA ASN A 384 20.26 -0.43 7.71
C ASN A 384 20.04 -1.17 6.37
N GLY A 385 18.87 -0.98 5.74
CA GLY A 385 18.56 -1.54 4.43
C GLY A 385 18.24 -3.03 4.39
N VAL A 386 18.06 -3.71 5.53
CA VAL A 386 17.55 -5.10 5.55
C VAL A 386 16.04 -5.12 5.28
N LEU A 387 15.54 -6.28 4.85
CA LEU A 387 14.09 -6.54 4.77
C LEU A 387 13.64 -7.25 6.04
N TYR A 388 12.79 -6.59 6.83
CA TYR A 388 12.20 -7.16 8.03
C TYR A 388 10.90 -7.88 7.69
N VAL A 389 10.70 -9.07 8.26
CA VAL A 389 9.47 -9.86 8.16
C VAL A 389 8.77 -9.83 9.51
N ILE A 390 7.53 -9.35 9.54
CA ILE A 390 6.70 -9.26 10.72
C ILE A 390 5.76 -10.47 10.71
N ASP A 391 6.04 -11.42 11.60
CA ASP A 391 5.32 -12.68 11.73
C ASP A 391 4.43 -12.65 12.98
N MET A 392 3.12 -12.64 12.76
CA MET A 392 2.12 -12.65 13.83
C MET A 392 2.18 -13.95 14.66
N TYR A 393 2.66 -15.04 14.05
CA TYR A 393 2.86 -16.37 14.61
C TYR A 393 1.63 -16.97 15.32
N ARG A 394 0.64 -17.41 14.52
CA ARG A 394 -0.65 -17.92 15.01
C ARG A 394 -1.13 -19.19 14.34
N GLN A 395 -1.84 -20.01 15.11
CA GLN A 395 -2.47 -21.23 14.62
C GLN A 395 -3.56 -20.91 13.58
N HIS A 396 -4.38 -19.89 13.85
CA HIS A 396 -5.49 -19.43 13.00
C HIS A 396 -5.39 -17.93 12.76
N ILE A 397 -5.74 -17.50 11.54
CA ILE A 397 -5.70 -16.09 11.12
C ILE A 397 -7.04 -15.60 10.57
N GLU A 398 -8.06 -16.47 10.53
CA GLU A 398 -9.34 -16.21 9.86
C GLU A 398 -10.41 -15.72 10.82
N THR A 399 -11.26 -14.82 10.34
CA THR A 399 -12.42 -14.38 11.10
C THR A 399 -13.43 -15.54 11.26
N PRO A 400 -13.93 -15.81 12.49
CA PRO A 400 -14.83 -16.92 12.75
C PRO A 400 -16.12 -16.91 11.91
N THR A 401 -16.57 -15.75 11.44
CA THR A 401 -17.81 -15.60 10.66
C THR A 401 -17.80 -16.35 9.32
N ALA A 402 -16.62 -16.61 8.76
CA ALA A 402 -16.46 -17.30 7.48
C ALA A 402 -16.50 -18.84 7.59
N ILE A 403 -16.47 -19.38 8.81
CA ILE A 403 -16.27 -20.81 9.10
C ILE A 403 -17.61 -21.45 9.53
N PRO A 404 -17.96 -22.65 9.03
CA PRO A 404 -19.11 -23.43 9.52
C PRO A 404 -19.00 -23.74 11.02
N GLU A 405 -20.11 -23.70 11.76
CA GLU A 405 -20.07 -23.84 13.23
C GLU A 405 -19.51 -25.18 13.73
N ASP A 406 -19.78 -26.27 13.02
CA ASP A 406 -19.24 -27.58 13.36
C ASP A 406 -17.71 -27.65 13.28
N LEU A 407 -17.10 -26.86 12.39
CA LEU A 407 -15.65 -26.80 12.24
C LEU A 407 -14.99 -25.90 13.31
N LYS A 408 -15.75 -25.01 13.96
CA LYS A 408 -15.22 -24.10 15.00
C LYS A 408 -15.05 -24.77 16.35
N GLU A 409 -15.77 -25.86 16.60
CA GLU A 409 -15.78 -26.54 17.91
C GLU A 409 -14.39 -26.97 18.38
N GLU A 410 -13.47 -27.20 17.44
CA GLU A 410 -12.09 -27.64 17.68
C GLU A 410 -11.05 -26.51 17.52
N MET A 411 -11.47 -25.26 17.29
CA MET A 411 -10.58 -24.13 16.99
C MET A 411 -10.44 -23.16 18.16
N ASP A 412 -9.20 -22.80 18.48
CA ASP A 412 -8.90 -21.68 19.37
C ASP A 412 -8.33 -20.50 18.54
N PHE A 413 -9.20 -19.54 18.23
CA PHE A 413 -8.85 -18.36 17.42
C PHE A 413 -7.84 -17.42 18.11
N PHE A 414 -7.65 -17.56 19.42
CA PHE A 414 -6.67 -16.77 20.18
C PHE A 414 -5.35 -17.51 20.39
N ASN A 415 -5.24 -18.76 19.93
CA ASN A 415 -4.02 -19.54 20.11
C ASN A 415 -2.85 -18.93 19.33
N GLY A 416 -1.81 -18.53 20.06
CA GLY A 416 -0.69 -17.77 19.53
C GLY A 416 -0.75 -16.25 19.79
N ASN A 417 -1.80 -15.70 20.42
CA ASN A 417 -1.87 -14.25 20.71
C ASN A 417 -0.84 -13.70 21.71
N LYS A 418 0.00 -14.58 22.26
CA LYS A 418 1.17 -14.27 23.10
C LYS A 418 2.48 -14.68 22.42
N LEU A 419 2.40 -15.03 21.15
CA LEU A 419 3.51 -15.38 20.28
C LEU A 419 3.62 -14.31 19.20
N GLY A 420 4.79 -14.16 18.59
CA GLY A 420 5.10 -13.11 17.64
C GLY A 420 6.60 -13.01 17.41
N ARG A 421 6.99 -12.84 16.14
CA ARG A 421 8.39 -12.89 15.72
C ARG A 421 8.65 -11.85 14.65
N ILE A 422 9.86 -11.29 14.68
CA ILE A 422 10.36 -10.44 13.61
C ILE A 422 11.68 -11.04 13.14
N TYR A 423 11.76 -11.29 11.85
CA TYR A 423 12.97 -11.77 11.19
C TYR A 423 13.56 -10.67 10.33
N GLN A 424 14.85 -10.79 10.02
CA GLN A 424 15.57 -9.94 9.09
C GLN A 424 16.19 -10.78 7.99
N ILE A 425 15.92 -10.39 6.74
CA ILE A 425 16.48 -11.01 5.54
C ILE A 425 17.59 -10.09 5.02
N ALA A 426 18.77 -10.69 4.83
CA ALA A 426 19.97 -9.99 4.42
C ALA A 426 20.86 -10.88 3.55
N PRO A 427 21.89 -10.33 2.88
CA PRO A 427 22.89 -11.14 2.21
C PRO A 427 23.58 -12.09 3.20
N LYS A 428 23.98 -13.28 2.73
CA LYS A 428 24.78 -14.21 3.53
C LYS A 428 26.02 -13.53 4.08
N GLU A 429 26.35 -13.85 5.32
CA GLU A 429 27.53 -13.33 6.04
C GLU A 429 27.49 -11.81 6.32
N ALA A 430 26.37 -11.14 6.04
CA ALA A 430 26.17 -9.74 6.42
C ALA A 430 26.22 -9.62 7.95
N LYS A 431 26.99 -8.65 8.46
CA LYS A 431 26.99 -8.32 9.89
C LYS A 431 25.81 -7.39 10.16
N LEU A 432 24.75 -7.95 10.72
CA LEU A 432 23.55 -7.21 11.04
C LEU A 432 23.79 -6.40 12.31
N THR A 433 23.52 -5.11 12.23
CA THR A 433 23.61 -4.19 13.36
C THR A 433 22.39 -3.29 13.35
N HIS A 434 21.99 -2.86 14.55
CA HIS A 434 20.98 -1.84 14.69
C HIS A 434 21.59 -0.47 14.40
N GLU A 435 21.07 0.23 13.39
CA GLU A 435 21.57 1.54 12.99
C GLU A 435 20.88 2.66 13.77
N ALA A 436 21.65 3.66 14.23
CA ALA A 436 21.17 4.83 14.95
C ALA A 436 21.43 6.13 14.15
N PRO A 437 20.55 6.49 13.19
CA PRO A 437 20.74 7.63 12.27
C PRO A 437 20.85 9.00 12.94
N LYS A 438 20.14 9.18 14.07
CA LYS A 438 20.07 10.43 14.86
C LYS A 438 19.74 11.67 14.03
N LEU A 439 18.79 11.55 13.09
CA LEU A 439 18.56 12.59 12.09
C LEU A 439 18.02 13.90 12.68
N ARG A 440 17.32 13.90 13.84
CA ARG A 440 16.80 15.17 14.42
C ARG A 440 17.92 16.13 14.78
N SER A 441 19.02 15.58 15.26
CA SER A 441 20.21 16.33 15.70
C SER A 441 21.02 16.93 14.54
N LYS A 442 20.82 16.44 13.31
CA LYS A 442 21.51 16.94 12.12
C LYS A 442 21.07 18.36 11.77
N SER A 443 22.01 19.15 11.25
CA SER A 443 21.75 20.45 10.66
C SER A 443 20.94 20.32 9.35
N SER A 444 20.27 21.39 8.94
CA SER A 444 19.55 21.42 7.66
C SER A 444 20.47 21.11 6.48
N ALA A 445 21.73 21.58 6.51
CA ALA A 445 22.71 21.29 5.46
C ALA A 445 23.06 19.79 5.36
N GLU A 446 23.23 19.12 6.51
CA GLU A 446 23.45 17.67 6.54
C GLU A 446 22.22 16.90 6.03
N LEU A 447 21.01 17.34 6.37
CA LEU A 447 19.77 16.73 5.85
C LEU A 447 19.62 16.93 4.33
N VAL A 448 20.02 18.09 3.77
CA VAL A 448 20.01 18.29 2.32
C VAL A 448 20.91 17.28 1.60
N ALA A 449 22.08 16.95 2.15
CA ALA A 449 22.95 15.93 1.56
C ALA A 449 22.29 14.55 1.53
N LEU A 450 21.45 14.22 2.52
CA LEU A 450 20.74 12.95 2.60
C LEU A 450 19.60 12.81 1.59
N LEU A 451 19.17 13.89 0.92
CA LEU A 451 18.22 13.79 -0.19
C LEU A 451 18.79 12.99 -1.38
N ALA A 452 20.11 12.83 -1.46
CA ALA A 452 20.81 12.02 -2.46
C ALA A 452 21.23 10.63 -1.94
N HIS A 453 20.78 10.23 -0.75
CA HIS A 453 21.15 8.94 -0.18
C HIS A 453 20.61 7.77 -1.05
N PRO A 454 21.35 6.65 -1.23
CA PRO A 454 20.91 5.53 -2.07
C PRO A 454 19.63 4.86 -1.58
N GLN A 455 19.43 4.80 -0.25
CA GLN A 455 18.24 4.21 0.36
C GLN A 455 17.06 5.19 0.47
N GLN A 456 15.86 4.72 0.16
CA GLN A 456 14.61 5.50 0.20
C GLN A 456 14.29 6.04 1.60
N TRP A 457 14.48 5.21 2.64
CA TRP A 457 14.19 5.58 4.05
C TRP A 457 14.88 6.88 4.46
N TRP A 458 16.16 7.02 4.11
CA TRP A 458 16.97 8.20 4.45
C TRP A 458 16.49 9.45 3.72
N ARG A 459 16.16 9.32 2.43
CA ARG A 459 15.70 10.47 1.63
C ARG A 459 14.35 10.99 2.12
N LEU A 460 13.38 10.09 2.38
CA LEU A 460 12.06 10.45 2.88
C LEU A 460 12.13 11.12 4.27
N ASN A 461 12.90 10.55 5.20
CA ASN A 461 13.06 11.15 6.52
C ASN A 461 13.79 12.49 6.47
N ALA A 462 14.84 12.62 5.65
CA ALA A 462 15.53 13.90 5.47
C ALA A 462 14.61 14.98 4.90
N GLN A 463 13.80 14.64 3.88
CA GLN A 463 12.82 15.56 3.31
C GLN A 463 11.77 15.99 4.36
N ARG A 464 11.15 15.04 5.07
CA ARG A 464 10.18 15.33 6.12
C ARG A 464 10.78 16.27 7.18
N LEU A 465 11.97 15.95 7.69
CA LEU A 465 12.64 16.75 8.72
C LEU A 465 13.03 18.16 8.23
N LEU A 466 13.38 18.34 6.95
CA LEU A 466 13.60 19.68 6.38
C LEU A 466 12.30 20.51 6.38
N LEU A 467 11.15 19.90 6.09
CA LEU A 467 9.85 20.55 6.16
C LEU A 467 9.39 20.84 7.59
N GLU A 468 9.76 19.98 8.56
CA GLU A 468 9.55 20.24 9.99
C GLU A 468 10.42 21.44 10.46
N LYS A 469 11.70 21.49 10.05
CA LYS A 469 12.63 22.56 10.43
C LYS A 469 12.31 23.92 9.79
N LYS A 470 11.76 23.93 8.56
CA LYS A 470 11.39 25.16 7.80
C LYS A 470 12.53 26.17 7.62
N ASP A 471 13.78 25.70 7.69
CA ASP A 471 14.96 26.53 7.52
C ASP A 471 15.11 26.94 6.05
N LYS A 472 14.98 28.23 5.76
CA LYS A 472 15.09 28.76 4.39
C LYS A 472 16.52 29.05 3.95
N SER A 473 17.51 28.93 4.83
CA SER A 473 18.92 29.15 4.46
C SER A 473 19.44 28.11 3.48
N ILE A 474 18.80 26.93 3.41
CA ILE A 474 19.14 25.83 2.51
C ILE A 474 18.62 25.97 1.08
N LEU A 475 17.77 26.96 0.79
CA LEU A 475 17.14 27.11 -0.53
C LEU A 475 18.15 27.16 -1.70
N PRO A 476 19.32 27.85 -1.61
CA PRO A 476 20.31 27.80 -2.67
C PRO A 476 20.84 26.38 -2.92
N ALA A 477 21.15 25.64 -1.86
CA ALA A 477 21.68 24.28 -1.95
C ALA A 477 20.64 23.29 -2.50
N VAL A 478 19.39 23.37 -2.05
CA VAL A 478 18.30 22.53 -2.56
C VAL A 478 17.97 22.86 -4.02
N THR A 479 17.99 24.14 -4.39
CA THR A 479 17.79 24.55 -5.78
C THR A 479 18.90 24.04 -6.68
N ASP A 480 20.15 24.15 -6.26
CA ASP A 480 21.29 23.59 -7.00
C ASP A 480 21.15 22.07 -7.17
N LEU A 481 20.83 21.35 -6.09
CA LEU A 481 20.60 19.91 -6.11
C LEU A 481 19.51 19.53 -7.12
N PHE A 482 18.36 20.21 -7.10
CA PHE A 482 17.28 20.00 -8.08
C PHE A 482 17.73 20.27 -9.51
N LEU A 483 18.59 21.26 -9.76
CA LEU A 483 18.97 21.66 -11.11
C LEU A 483 20.12 20.86 -11.71
N THR A 484 21.03 20.33 -10.88
CA THR A 484 22.33 19.84 -11.35
C THR A 484 22.67 18.41 -10.94
N HIS A 485 22.00 17.84 -9.93
CA HIS A 485 22.40 16.53 -9.40
C HIS A 485 22.14 15.40 -10.41
N ALA A 486 23.07 14.44 -10.50
CA ALA A 486 23.00 13.34 -11.48
C ALA A 486 21.86 12.36 -11.19
N ASP A 487 21.66 12.00 -9.91
CA ASP A 487 20.56 11.13 -9.48
C ASP A 487 19.21 11.88 -9.55
N ALA A 488 18.28 11.38 -10.37
CA ALA A 488 16.96 11.94 -10.54
C ALA A 488 16.08 11.82 -9.29
N ARG A 489 16.33 10.84 -8.41
CA ARG A 489 15.64 10.72 -7.12
C ARG A 489 16.01 11.87 -6.21
N ALA A 490 17.29 12.24 -6.17
CA ALA A 490 17.75 13.40 -5.43
C ALA A 490 17.07 14.68 -5.93
N ARG A 491 17.02 14.87 -7.26
CA ARG A 491 16.30 16.00 -7.87
C ARG A 491 14.82 16.01 -7.49
N LEU A 492 14.15 14.85 -7.48
CA LEU A 492 12.75 14.71 -7.07
C LEU A 492 12.52 15.13 -5.61
N HIS A 493 13.33 14.63 -4.69
CA HIS A 493 13.24 15.02 -3.29
C HIS A 493 13.50 16.52 -3.09
N ALA A 494 14.51 17.09 -3.78
CA ALA A 494 14.75 18.53 -3.73
C ALA A 494 13.60 19.36 -4.32
N PHE A 495 12.98 18.91 -5.42
CA PHE A 495 11.78 19.52 -5.98
C PHE A 495 10.66 19.59 -4.95
N PHE A 496 10.44 18.51 -4.18
CA PHE A 496 9.40 18.47 -3.16
C PHE A 496 9.75 19.15 -1.83
N VAL A 497 11.03 19.34 -1.52
CA VAL A 497 11.44 20.29 -0.48
C VAL A 497 11.10 21.72 -0.90
N LEU A 498 11.37 22.11 -2.15
CA LEU A 498 11.00 23.43 -2.68
C LEU A 498 9.48 23.63 -2.73
N GLU A 499 8.72 22.57 -3.05
CA GLU A 499 7.24 22.54 -3.00
C GLU A 499 6.75 22.75 -1.56
N GLY A 500 7.24 21.93 -0.62
CA GLY A 500 6.81 21.96 0.78
C GLY A 500 7.13 23.28 1.48
N LEU A 501 8.24 23.94 1.11
CA LEU A 501 8.60 25.27 1.62
C LEU A 501 7.91 26.43 0.89
N ASN A 502 7.00 26.15 -0.06
CA ASN A 502 6.29 27.14 -0.89
C ASN A 502 7.24 28.07 -1.66
N THR A 503 8.27 27.51 -2.29
CA THR A 503 9.30 28.25 -3.03
C THR A 503 9.43 27.88 -4.50
N LEU A 504 8.59 26.96 -5.00
CA LEU A 504 8.49 26.69 -6.43
C LEU A 504 8.05 27.95 -7.20
N THR A 505 8.69 28.17 -8.35
CA THR A 505 8.36 29.26 -9.29
C THR A 505 8.04 28.66 -10.65
N PRO A 506 7.33 29.39 -11.53
CA PRO A 506 7.11 28.94 -12.92
C PRO A 506 8.41 28.56 -13.64
N SER A 507 9.51 29.26 -13.34
CA SER A 507 10.82 28.94 -13.93
C SER A 507 11.38 27.59 -13.50
N LEU A 508 11.23 27.22 -12.22
CA LEU A 508 11.63 25.91 -11.69
C LEU A 508 10.70 24.80 -12.19
N ILE A 509 9.41 25.08 -12.29
CA ILE A 509 8.44 24.13 -12.86
C ILE A 509 8.77 23.84 -14.32
N LYS A 510 9.10 24.86 -15.13
CA LYS A 510 9.57 24.66 -16.51
C LYS A 510 10.83 23.79 -16.57
N LYS A 511 11.73 23.87 -15.57
CA LYS A 511 12.88 22.95 -15.49
C LYS A 511 12.44 21.51 -15.26
N ALA A 512 11.52 21.27 -14.31
CA ALA A 512 10.95 19.94 -14.08
C ALA A 512 10.29 19.36 -15.34
N LEU A 513 9.54 20.18 -16.09
CA LEU A 513 8.89 19.77 -17.35
C LEU A 513 9.88 19.40 -18.47
N THR A 514 11.16 19.72 -18.33
CA THR A 514 12.22 19.37 -19.28
C THR A 514 13.19 18.32 -18.75
N ASP A 515 12.97 17.79 -17.54
CA ASP A 515 13.86 16.79 -16.95
C ASP A 515 13.86 15.50 -17.77
N ALA A 516 15.00 14.81 -17.80
CA ALA A 516 15.12 13.51 -18.48
C ALA A 516 14.22 12.45 -17.84
N GLN A 517 14.04 12.50 -16.52
CA GLN A 517 13.21 11.56 -15.78
C GLN A 517 11.71 11.86 -15.99
N PRO A 518 10.91 10.90 -16.50
CA PRO A 518 9.48 11.09 -16.71
C PRO A 518 8.70 11.47 -15.45
N ASP A 519 9.04 10.92 -14.29
CA ASP A 519 8.34 11.19 -13.02
C ASP A 519 8.47 12.67 -12.61
N LEU A 520 9.66 13.27 -12.78
CA LEU A 520 9.87 14.70 -12.55
C LEU A 520 9.04 15.57 -13.51
N ARG A 521 8.93 15.17 -14.79
CA ARG A 521 8.05 15.86 -15.73
C ARG A 521 6.58 15.74 -15.31
N ALA A 522 6.15 14.57 -14.86
CA ALA A 522 4.79 14.32 -14.40
C ALA A 522 4.44 15.18 -13.16
N TYR A 523 5.33 15.27 -12.17
CA TYR A 523 5.13 16.16 -11.02
C TYR A 523 5.21 17.64 -11.40
N GLY A 524 6.07 18.00 -12.35
CA GLY A 524 6.08 19.35 -12.94
C GLY A 524 4.72 19.73 -13.55
N LEU A 525 4.04 18.79 -14.21
CA LEU A 525 2.71 19.01 -14.78
C LEU A 525 1.64 19.22 -13.70
N ILE A 526 1.72 18.44 -12.62
CA ILE A 526 0.85 18.58 -11.44
C ILE A 526 1.01 19.97 -10.83
N GLU A 527 2.25 20.40 -10.61
CA GLU A 527 2.52 21.71 -10.00
C GLU A 527 2.23 22.88 -10.95
N ALA A 528 2.32 22.67 -12.27
CA ALA A 528 1.92 23.65 -13.29
C ALA A 528 0.41 23.94 -13.31
N GLU A 529 -0.44 23.09 -12.72
CA GLU A 529 -1.88 23.32 -12.59
C GLU A 529 -2.22 24.64 -11.86
N LYS A 530 -1.32 25.11 -10.99
CA LYS A 530 -1.49 26.34 -10.22
C LYS A 530 -1.18 27.61 -11.04
N TRP A 531 -0.65 27.47 -12.26
CA TRP A 531 -0.07 28.56 -13.05
C TRP A 531 -0.67 28.64 -14.45
N PRO A 532 -1.68 29.49 -14.68
CA PRO A 532 -2.31 29.63 -15.99
C PRO A 532 -1.36 30.00 -17.13
N GLU A 533 -0.24 30.68 -16.85
CA GLU A 533 0.78 30.98 -17.86
C GLU A 533 1.52 29.74 -18.39
N LEU A 534 1.41 28.58 -17.71
CA LEU A 534 2.06 27.32 -18.10
C LEU A 534 1.17 26.40 -18.93
N VAL A 535 -0.04 26.83 -19.29
CA VAL A 535 -0.95 26.07 -20.18
C VAL A 535 -0.29 25.69 -21.52
N PRO A 536 0.52 26.55 -22.18
CA PRO A 536 1.23 26.14 -23.40
C PRO A 536 2.14 24.92 -23.19
N GLU A 537 2.85 24.85 -22.07
CA GLU A 537 3.69 23.73 -21.71
C GLU A 537 2.86 22.47 -21.38
N LEU A 538 1.71 22.61 -20.70
CA LEU A 538 0.79 21.48 -20.50
C LEU A 538 0.31 20.89 -21.83
N ILE A 539 -0.02 21.74 -22.81
CA ILE A 539 -0.43 21.33 -24.16
C ILE A 539 0.71 20.62 -24.89
N GLU A 540 1.93 21.14 -24.84
CA GLU A 540 3.10 20.49 -25.45
C GLU A 540 3.25 19.05 -24.92
N LYS A 541 3.14 18.87 -23.61
CA LYS A 541 3.36 17.59 -22.95
C LYS A 541 2.29 16.54 -23.17
N THR A 542 1.11 16.88 -23.71
CA THR A 542 0.14 15.83 -24.15
C THR A 542 0.70 14.96 -25.27
N THR A 543 1.82 15.34 -25.87
CA THR A 543 2.52 14.57 -26.92
C THR A 543 3.87 13.99 -26.48
N ASP A 544 4.21 14.07 -25.18
CA ASP A 544 5.44 13.49 -24.63
C ASP A 544 5.55 12.00 -24.99
N LEU A 545 6.79 11.54 -25.24
CA LEU A 545 7.06 10.14 -25.60
C LEU A 545 6.80 9.18 -24.44
N SER A 546 6.88 9.66 -23.19
CA SER A 546 6.48 8.87 -22.03
C SER A 546 4.95 8.85 -21.91
N PRO A 547 4.31 7.67 -21.89
CA PRO A 547 2.87 7.55 -21.66
C PRO A 547 2.45 8.13 -20.31
N LYS A 548 3.28 7.98 -19.25
CA LYS A 548 3.03 8.57 -17.93
C LYS A 548 2.92 10.09 -18.03
N VAL A 549 3.85 10.75 -18.73
CA VAL A 549 3.88 12.22 -18.84
C VAL A 549 2.74 12.74 -19.72
N SER A 550 2.52 12.13 -20.89
CA SER A 550 1.44 12.54 -21.78
C SER A 550 0.06 12.30 -21.17
N PHE A 551 -0.10 11.24 -20.38
CA PHE A 551 -1.31 10.97 -19.64
C PHE A 551 -1.54 12.00 -18.52
N GLN A 552 -0.52 12.24 -17.69
CA GLN A 552 -0.59 13.26 -16.63
C GLN A 552 -0.85 14.66 -17.23
N ALA A 553 -0.30 14.98 -18.40
CA ALA A 553 -0.56 16.25 -19.07
C ALA A 553 -2.04 16.38 -19.46
N CYS A 554 -2.67 15.29 -19.92
CA CYS A 554 -4.11 15.28 -20.19
C CYS A 554 -4.94 15.52 -18.92
N LEU A 555 -4.58 14.87 -17.80
CA LEU A 555 -5.23 15.07 -16.51
C LEU A 555 -5.12 16.54 -16.04
N SER A 556 -3.92 17.10 -16.07
CA SER A 556 -3.63 18.47 -15.64
C SER A 556 -4.27 19.51 -16.55
N LEU A 557 -4.18 19.34 -17.87
CA LEU A 557 -4.78 20.25 -18.86
C LEU A 557 -6.30 20.31 -18.74
N GLY A 558 -6.94 19.23 -18.27
CA GLY A 558 -8.38 19.17 -17.98
C GLY A 558 -8.88 20.24 -16.99
N GLN A 559 -7.99 20.87 -16.21
CA GLN A 559 -8.37 21.99 -15.33
C GLN A 559 -8.74 23.28 -16.09
N TYR A 560 -8.25 23.43 -17.32
CA TYR A 560 -8.36 24.67 -18.08
C TYR A 560 -9.46 24.59 -19.14
N LYS A 561 -10.37 25.57 -19.15
CA LYS A 561 -11.48 25.67 -20.10
C LYS A 561 -11.12 26.58 -21.27
N THR A 562 -10.16 26.17 -22.10
CA THR A 562 -9.73 26.92 -23.29
C THR A 562 -9.92 26.12 -24.57
N PRO A 563 -10.17 26.77 -25.74
CA PRO A 563 -10.25 26.06 -27.02
C PRO A 563 -8.99 25.26 -27.36
N ALA A 564 -7.82 25.78 -26.97
CA ALA A 564 -6.54 25.10 -27.15
C ALA A 564 -6.45 23.81 -26.31
N ALA A 565 -6.92 23.86 -25.06
CA ALA A 565 -7.01 22.67 -24.20
C ALA A 565 -7.94 21.61 -24.79
N SER A 566 -9.15 21.98 -25.22
CA SER A 566 -10.09 21.05 -25.88
C SER A 566 -9.48 20.42 -27.14
N THR A 567 -8.75 21.20 -27.94
CA THR A 567 -8.09 20.71 -29.16
C THR A 567 -6.98 19.70 -28.84
N ALA A 568 -6.13 20.00 -27.85
CA ALA A 568 -5.06 19.11 -27.44
C ALA A 568 -5.59 17.80 -26.85
N LEU A 569 -6.61 17.87 -25.99
CA LEU A 569 -7.27 16.68 -25.43
C LEU A 569 -7.95 15.84 -26.52
N ALA A 570 -8.61 16.45 -27.51
CA ALA A 570 -9.21 15.73 -28.63
C ALA A 570 -8.17 14.94 -29.43
N ARG A 571 -7.00 15.53 -29.68
CA ARG A 571 -5.88 14.90 -30.38
C ARG A 571 -5.24 13.79 -29.56
N ALA A 572 -5.03 14.01 -28.26
CA ALA A 572 -4.54 13.00 -27.35
C ALA A 572 -5.49 11.79 -27.30
N LEU A 573 -6.80 12.04 -27.17
CA LEU A 573 -7.82 10.99 -27.24
C LEU A 573 -7.77 10.24 -28.57
N SER A 574 -7.65 10.95 -29.69
CA SER A 574 -7.58 10.32 -31.02
C SER A 574 -6.39 9.37 -31.16
N LYS A 575 -5.24 9.75 -30.60
CA LYS A 575 -4.02 8.95 -30.60
C LYS A 575 -4.08 7.76 -29.64
N HIS A 576 -4.69 7.95 -28.46
CA HIS A 576 -4.65 6.99 -27.36
C HIS A 576 -6.01 6.33 -27.06
N VAL A 577 -6.97 6.38 -27.99
CA VAL A 577 -8.34 5.90 -27.75
C VAL A 577 -8.40 4.44 -27.30
N GLN A 578 -7.45 3.60 -27.71
CA GLN A 578 -7.39 2.18 -27.31
C GLN A 578 -7.09 2.00 -25.82
N ASP A 579 -6.39 2.95 -25.19
CA ASP A 579 -6.11 2.91 -23.77
C ASP A 579 -7.29 3.47 -22.98
N LYS A 580 -7.91 2.61 -22.16
CA LYS A 580 -9.07 2.98 -21.32
C LYS A 580 -8.75 4.11 -20.34
N TRP A 581 -7.51 4.21 -19.88
CA TRP A 581 -7.09 5.23 -18.92
C TRP A 581 -7.08 6.61 -19.56
N TYR A 582 -6.62 6.74 -20.81
CA TYR A 582 -6.72 7.98 -21.56
C TYR A 582 -8.17 8.42 -21.78
N ARG A 583 -9.06 7.48 -22.14
CA ARG A 583 -10.49 7.78 -22.30
C ARG A 583 -11.08 8.35 -21.00
N MET A 584 -10.89 7.64 -19.88
CA MET A 584 -11.40 8.05 -18.57
C MET A 584 -10.75 9.34 -18.07
N GLY A 585 -9.42 9.45 -18.15
CA GLY A 585 -8.67 10.61 -17.68
C GLY A 585 -9.05 11.89 -18.42
N ILE A 586 -9.31 11.83 -19.72
CA ILE A 586 -9.81 12.98 -20.48
C ILE A 586 -11.25 13.31 -20.07
N LEU A 587 -12.14 12.31 -20.01
CA LEU A 587 -13.54 12.49 -19.59
C LEU A 587 -13.69 12.98 -18.15
N SER A 588 -12.66 12.81 -17.31
CA SER A 588 -12.64 13.26 -15.91
C SER A 588 -12.64 14.77 -15.71
N SER A 589 -12.81 15.56 -16.78
CA SER A 589 -12.81 17.01 -16.74
C SER A 589 -13.94 17.60 -17.57
N GLU A 590 -14.42 18.77 -17.18
CA GLU A 590 -15.41 19.54 -17.96
C GLU A 590 -14.92 19.83 -19.39
N THR A 591 -13.63 20.13 -19.55
CA THR A 591 -13.02 20.40 -20.86
C THR A 591 -13.01 19.14 -21.73
N GLY A 592 -12.64 17.99 -21.16
CA GLY A 592 -12.62 16.72 -21.88
C GLY A 592 -14.00 16.12 -22.15
N ALA A 593 -15.00 16.48 -21.34
CA ALA A 593 -16.41 16.15 -21.58
C ALA A 593 -17.19 17.26 -22.32
N SER A 594 -16.52 18.19 -23.01
CA SER A 594 -17.18 19.30 -23.69
C SER A 594 -17.59 18.99 -25.13
N PHE A 595 -18.61 19.66 -25.65
CA PHE A 595 -18.93 19.60 -27.09
C PHE A 595 -17.84 20.23 -27.97
N ALA A 596 -17.04 21.16 -27.44
CA ALA A 596 -15.90 21.71 -28.17
C ALA A 596 -14.87 20.61 -28.50
N LEU A 597 -14.64 19.67 -27.58
CA LEU A 597 -13.81 18.49 -27.84
C LEU A 597 -14.44 17.61 -28.93
N ILE A 598 -15.73 17.32 -28.83
CA ILE A 598 -16.45 16.49 -29.83
C ILE A 598 -16.42 17.13 -31.23
N GLU A 599 -16.53 18.45 -31.33
CA GLU A 599 -16.44 19.16 -32.61
C GLU A 599 -15.06 19.05 -33.25
N VAL A 600 -13.99 19.09 -32.45
CA VAL A 600 -12.63 18.85 -32.93
C VAL A 600 -12.48 17.41 -33.42
N LEU A 601 -12.93 16.42 -32.64
CA LEU A 601 -12.91 15.01 -33.05
C LEU A 601 -13.66 14.79 -34.37
N GLN A 602 -14.85 15.38 -34.51
CA GLN A 602 -15.65 15.28 -35.73
C GLN A 602 -14.96 15.94 -36.93
N LYS A 603 -14.32 17.11 -36.73
CA LYS A 603 -13.59 17.82 -37.79
C LYS A 603 -12.33 17.06 -38.23
N GLU A 604 -11.67 16.37 -37.32
CA GLU A 604 -10.46 15.57 -37.58
C GLU A 604 -10.79 14.12 -38.01
N GLY A 605 -12.05 13.82 -38.31
CA GLY A 605 -12.47 12.52 -38.87
C GLY A 605 -12.45 11.36 -37.88
N PHE A 606 -12.39 11.64 -36.57
CA PHE A 606 -12.32 10.60 -35.53
C PHE A 606 -13.48 9.60 -35.63
N PHE A 607 -14.67 10.08 -35.97
CA PHE A 607 -15.87 9.25 -36.06
C PHE A 607 -16.09 8.65 -37.46
N ASP A 608 -15.23 8.88 -38.45
CA ASP A 608 -15.46 8.43 -39.84
C ASP A 608 -15.38 6.90 -39.98
N ARG A 609 -14.64 6.28 -39.06
CA ARG A 609 -14.65 4.84 -38.83
C ARG A 609 -14.80 4.56 -37.34
N MET A 610 -15.90 3.91 -36.98
CA MET A 610 -16.15 3.45 -35.61
C MET A 610 -15.35 2.18 -35.31
N THR A 611 -14.79 2.13 -34.10
CA THR A 611 -14.11 0.96 -33.51
C THR A 611 -14.69 0.76 -32.10
N PRO A 612 -14.56 -0.44 -31.51
CA PRO A 612 -15.07 -0.70 -30.17
C PRO A 612 -14.61 0.31 -29.11
N ASP A 613 -13.36 0.76 -29.17
CA ASP A 613 -12.83 1.77 -28.23
C ASP A 613 -13.48 3.16 -28.40
N LYS A 614 -13.78 3.55 -29.63
CA LYS A 614 -14.48 4.81 -29.93
C LYS A 614 -15.95 4.74 -29.51
N GLU A 615 -16.58 3.58 -29.67
CA GLU A 615 -17.93 3.31 -29.18
C GLU A 615 -17.97 3.37 -27.65
N SER A 616 -17.00 2.74 -26.98
CA SER A 616 -16.84 2.84 -25.51
C SER A 616 -16.71 4.30 -25.07
N PHE A 617 -15.84 5.09 -25.71
CA PHE A 617 -15.74 6.53 -25.41
C PHE A 617 -17.08 7.27 -25.61
N LEU A 618 -17.78 7.03 -26.72
CA LEU A 618 -19.07 7.69 -27.00
C LEU A 618 -20.15 7.30 -25.98
N ASN A 619 -20.19 6.05 -25.56
CA ASN A 619 -21.13 5.57 -24.54
C ASN A 619 -20.88 6.28 -23.20
N ASP A 620 -19.61 6.41 -22.81
CA ASP A 620 -19.21 7.09 -21.57
C ASP A 620 -19.49 8.60 -21.65
N PHE A 621 -19.21 9.22 -22.79
CA PHE A 621 -19.56 10.62 -23.03
C PHE A 621 -21.09 10.83 -23.00
N ALA A 622 -21.87 9.93 -23.60
CA ALA A 622 -23.33 9.98 -23.58
C ALA A 622 -23.86 9.81 -22.15
N HIS A 623 -23.24 8.94 -21.35
CA HIS A 623 -23.54 8.82 -19.93
C HIS A 623 -23.33 10.15 -19.22
N VAL A 624 -22.17 10.79 -19.39
CA VAL A 624 -21.87 12.10 -18.80
C VAL A 624 -22.91 13.14 -19.20
N VAL A 625 -23.25 13.25 -20.49
CA VAL A 625 -24.26 14.20 -21.01
C VAL A 625 -25.63 13.93 -20.37
N ARG A 626 -26.04 12.67 -20.29
CA ARG A 626 -27.31 12.28 -19.68
C ARG A 626 -27.36 12.60 -18.19
N THR A 627 -26.31 12.25 -17.45
CA THR A 627 -26.24 12.41 -16.00
C THR A 627 -26.15 13.89 -15.61
N ARG A 628 -25.39 14.71 -16.36
CA ARG A 628 -25.28 16.16 -16.10
C ARG A 628 -26.51 16.96 -16.55
N ASN A 629 -27.33 16.40 -17.44
CA ASN A 629 -28.64 16.91 -17.86
C ASN A 629 -28.69 18.42 -18.18
N ARG A 630 -27.71 18.93 -18.93
CA ARG A 630 -27.69 20.33 -19.38
C ARG A 630 -28.58 20.53 -20.61
N SER A 631 -29.27 21.66 -20.66
CA SER A 631 -30.23 21.97 -21.74
C SER A 631 -29.60 21.89 -23.13
N GLY A 632 -30.30 21.24 -24.07
CA GLY A 632 -29.90 21.15 -25.48
C GLY A 632 -28.76 20.16 -25.80
N GLU A 633 -28.04 19.66 -24.80
CA GLU A 633 -26.89 18.77 -25.04
C GLU A 633 -27.29 17.39 -25.55
N ALA A 634 -28.34 16.79 -24.98
CA ALA A 634 -28.87 15.51 -25.48
C ALA A 634 -29.32 15.63 -26.95
N GLN A 635 -29.97 16.74 -27.32
CA GLN A 635 -30.37 17.01 -28.70
C GLN A 635 -29.14 17.19 -29.61
N ARG A 636 -28.12 17.92 -29.16
CA ARG A 636 -26.87 18.12 -29.91
C ARG A 636 -26.11 16.82 -30.13
N LEU A 637 -26.06 15.94 -29.13
CA LEU A 637 -25.47 14.61 -29.25
C LEU A 637 -26.26 13.74 -30.26
N ALA A 638 -27.59 13.73 -30.18
CA ALA A 638 -28.44 13.01 -31.14
C ALA A 638 -28.25 13.50 -32.58
N LEU A 639 -28.15 14.80 -32.80
CA LEU A 639 -27.87 15.38 -34.12
C LEU A 639 -26.47 15.03 -34.65
N LEU A 640 -25.50 14.81 -33.76
CA LEU A 640 -24.15 14.42 -34.12
C LEU A 640 -24.08 12.94 -34.53
N LEU A 641 -24.78 12.08 -33.79
CA LEU A 641 -24.84 10.63 -34.06
C LEU A 641 -25.77 10.28 -35.23
N GLY A 642 -26.87 11.02 -35.44
CA GLY A 642 -27.83 10.77 -36.53
C GLY A 642 -27.39 11.20 -37.93
N LYS A 643 -26.16 11.73 -38.08
CA LYS A 643 -25.56 12.09 -39.38
C LYS A 643 -24.57 11.04 -39.91
N LYS A 644 -24.44 9.91 -39.21
CA LYS A 644 -23.62 8.75 -39.55
C LYS A 644 -24.52 7.53 -39.58
#